data_AF-A0A967FYB8-F1
#
_entry.id   AF-A0A967FYB8-F1
#
_cell.length_a   1.000
_cell.length_b   1.000
_cell.length_c   1.000
_cell.angle_alpha   90.00
_cell.angle_beta   90.00
_cell.angle_gamma   90.00
#
_symmetry.space_group_name_H-M   'P 1'
#
loop_
_entity.id
_entity.type
_entity.pdbx_description
1 polymer ?
#
loop_
_entity_poly.entity_id
_entity_poly.type
_entity_poly.pdbx_seq_one_letter_code
_entity_poly.pdbx_strand_id
1 'polypeptide(L)'
;WSALNEATFAIDPVVENLRITEIMYHPQFTGNLNDPNREFIELKNVGSDKLNINLVRFTEGIDFTFPDMELDPGEHVVVVKNQSAFQAQYGTGINTAGQYTGSLANDGERIKLEDAIGRTILDFEYKDGWRSITDGDGFSLTIINPDNTYGSDEGLVAHWKFDEGSGSTATDSAGINNGALVGDTTWTAGRIDGALSFDGNGDYVVVAPVSVLTGDTVTAQAWVRVSDLSGSKPILTQNIFSMTKDGYYFQVSGGRPTFYLIDGFKSAQAISPETINTDQWYHVAGTNDGTNLKLYVDGLLKSSVPSAGYTGESNNAYIGADSISSFYFNGLIDDVRIYDRAVSESEFQDIADPTGRWALKDSWRASVYRYGSPGSDDSGILPNPGAVVINEIMAHSNAGPDWIELYNTTSDTINIGGWYLSDDNRDEPNLMKYRIADGTTIGGNDYLVFYQDTDFNNLSDPGTLTPFGLSENGEEVCLSSYIDTSGYLTGYRQVENFGASQTNISLGRYYKPSTGNFNFVAMDYNTPDSNNSYPKVGPVVINEIMYNPPTGNQNEEYIELHNITGFTVTLYRYDKSTSWKFTDGIDYTFNPSPAVTIPAYGYLILARDLTAFTLRYGSMPPGVQVLEGYTGYLSNAGERLQIGMPGDVDNLGERQYIRIDRVTYSDGSHDEDVPGGVDYWPFMADGFGHSLSRRVPSDYGNDVANWKGALPSPGVANP
;
A
#
# COMPACT_ATOMS: atom_id res chain seq x y z
N TRP A 1 -28.13 24.41 -50.98
CA TRP A 1 -26.94 24.23 -50.14
C TRP A 1 -27.43 24.10 -48.71
N SER A 2 -27.55 22.86 -48.23
CA SER A 2 -27.59 22.62 -46.79
C SER A 2 -26.19 22.84 -46.23
N ALA A 3 -26.09 23.20 -44.95
CA ALA A 3 -24.81 23.21 -44.25
C ALA A 3 -24.15 21.83 -44.34
N LEU A 4 -22.81 21.79 -44.48
CA LEU A 4 -22.05 20.58 -44.25
C LEU A 4 -22.32 20.15 -42.80
N ASN A 5 -22.83 18.93 -42.60
CA ASN A 5 -22.64 18.25 -41.33
C ASN A 5 -21.20 17.75 -41.35
N GLU A 6 -20.28 18.48 -40.72
CA GLU A 6 -19.00 17.90 -40.31
C GLU A 6 -19.30 16.95 -39.15
N ALA A 7 -19.02 15.68 -39.36
CA ALA A 7 -18.95 14.69 -38.30
C ALA A 7 -17.46 14.52 -37.97
N THR A 8 -17.05 14.96 -36.79
CA THR A 8 -15.72 14.66 -36.27
C THR A 8 -15.75 13.22 -35.78
N PHE A 9 -15.04 12.32 -36.47
CA PHE A 9 -14.79 10.98 -35.98
C PHE A 9 -13.51 11.04 -35.14
N ALA A 10 -13.63 10.96 -33.81
CA ALA A 10 -12.48 10.70 -32.95
C ALA A 10 -12.20 9.19 -33.02
N ILE A 11 -11.24 8.80 -33.86
CA ILE A 11 -10.71 7.43 -33.94
C ILE A 11 -9.48 7.29 -33.01
N ASP A 12 -9.03 8.39 -32.41
CA ASP A 12 -7.79 8.43 -31.66
C ASP A 12 -7.99 7.97 -30.21
N PRO A 13 -7.08 7.15 -29.65
CA PRO A 13 -7.21 6.60 -28.31
C PRO A 13 -6.82 7.63 -27.22
N VAL A 14 -7.53 8.77 -27.18
CA VAL A 14 -7.34 9.83 -26.16
C VAL A 14 -7.45 9.29 -24.75
N VAL A 15 -8.37 8.34 -24.53
CA VAL A 15 -8.55 7.66 -23.25
C VAL A 15 -7.31 6.88 -22.83
N GLU A 16 -6.56 6.31 -23.76
CA GLU A 16 -5.34 5.53 -23.47
C GLU A 16 -4.06 6.37 -23.46
N ASN A 17 -4.09 7.55 -24.09
CA ASN A 17 -2.86 8.30 -24.37
C ASN A 17 -2.79 9.68 -23.73
N LEU A 18 -3.87 10.23 -23.16
CA LEU A 18 -3.82 11.50 -22.45
C LEU A 18 -3.77 11.29 -20.94
N ARG A 19 -2.79 11.86 -20.26
CA ARG A 19 -2.60 11.70 -18.81
C ARG A 19 -2.46 13.03 -18.11
N ILE A 20 -3.09 13.18 -16.95
CA ILE A 20 -2.75 14.26 -16.01
C ILE A 20 -1.43 13.88 -15.36
N THR A 21 -0.43 14.76 -15.44
CA THR A 21 0.94 14.49 -14.99
C THR A 21 1.35 15.33 -13.80
N GLU A 22 0.77 16.52 -13.64
CA GLU A 22 1.10 17.42 -12.57
C GLU A 22 -0.11 18.26 -12.13
N ILE A 23 -0.29 18.43 -10.83
CA ILE A 23 -1.31 19.28 -10.22
C ILE A 23 -0.65 20.18 -9.18
N MET A 24 -0.71 21.50 -9.42
CA MET A 24 -0.38 22.50 -8.41
C MET A 24 -1.67 22.97 -7.75
N TYR A 25 -2.05 22.33 -6.66
CA TYR A 25 -3.08 22.81 -5.74
C TYR A 25 -2.39 23.53 -4.57
N HIS A 26 -3.08 24.49 -3.94
CA HIS A 26 -2.54 25.27 -2.81
C HIS A 26 -1.08 25.74 -3.00
N PRO A 27 -0.78 26.55 -4.04
CA PRO A 27 0.57 27.00 -4.33
C PRO A 27 1.15 27.82 -3.17
N GLN A 28 2.49 27.95 -3.14
CA GLN A 28 3.19 28.60 -2.03
C GLN A 28 2.59 29.96 -1.64
N PHE A 29 2.51 30.22 -0.34
CA PHE A 29 2.06 31.50 0.21
C PHE A 29 2.84 32.68 -0.40
N THR A 30 2.13 33.54 -1.14
CA THR A 30 2.68 34.79 -1.71
C THR A 30 2.14 36.05 -1.04
N GLY A 31 1.72 35.94 0.23
CA GLY A 31 1.05 37.02 0.97
C GLY A 31 -0.46 36.85 1.08
N ASN A 32 -1.04 35.87 0.39
CA ASN A 32 -2.40 35.37 0.56
C ASN A 32 -2.35 33.83 0.62
N LEU A 33 -2.85 33.23 1.71
CA LEU A 33 -2.83 31.79 1.97
C LEU A 33 -3.66 31.02 0.95
N ASN A 34 -4.71 31.65 0.43
CA ASN A 34 -5.62 31.03 -0.51
C ASN A 34 -5.51 31.76 -1.86
N ASP A 35 -4.29 31.97 -2.37
CA ASP A 35 -4.10 32.55 -3.71
C ASP A 35 -4.14 31.47 -4.78
N PRO A 36 -5.25 31.30 -5.53
CA PRO A 36 -5.34 30.27 -6.54
C PRO A 36 -4.60 30.65 -7.83
N ASN A 37 -4.09 31.89 -7.97
CA ASN A 37 -3.65 32.41 -9.27
C ASN A 37 -2.48 31.62 -9.90
N ARG A 38 -1.73 30.82 -9.12
CA ARG A 38 -0.63 29.99 -9.62
C ARG A 38 -0.98 28.51 -9.73
N GLU A 39 -2.22 28.14 -9.45
CA GLU A 39 -2.70 26.79 -9.69
C GLU A 39 -2.69 26.44 -11.18
N PHE A 40 -2.40 25.18 -11.46
CA PHE A 40 -2.44 24.61 -12.80
C PHE A 40 -2.64 23.09 -12.76
N ILE A 41 -3.11 22.55 -13.88
CA ILE A 41 -3.10 21.12 -14.17
C ILE A 41 -2.33 20.91 -15.47
N GLU A 42 -1.38 19.98 -15.47
CA GLU A 42 -0.62 19.55 -16.64
C GLU A 42 -1.12 18.21 -17.17
N LEU A 43 -1.13 18.09 -18.49
CA LEU A 43 -1.39 16.84 -19.19
C LEU A 43 -0.25 16.52 -20.18
N LYS A 44 -0.03 15.23 -20.42
CA LYS A 44 0.95 14.69 -21.37
C LYS A 44 0.27 13.72 -22.34
N ASN A 45 0.68 13.77 -23.61
CA ASN A 45 0.46 12.67 -24.54
C ASN A 45 1.48 11.55 -24.28
N VAL A 46 1.04 10.45 -23.66
CA VAL A 46 1.88 9.26 -23.38
C VAL A 46 1.89 8.25 -24.53
N GLY A 47 1.08 8.48 -25.55
CA GLY A 47 1.03 7.64 -26.73
C GLY A 47 2.20 7.89 -27.69
N SER A 48 2.38 6.97 -28.64
CA SER A 48 3.38 7.07 -29.71
C SER A 48 2.95 7.91 -30.91
N ASP A 49 1.66 8.27 -30.98
CA ASP A 49 1.07 9.01 -32.09
C ASP A 49 0.62 10.40 -31.65
N LYS A 50 0.52 11.30 -32.63
CA LYS A 50 -0.05 12.63 -32.42
C LYS A 50 -1.49 12.51 -31.96
N LEU A 51 -1.85 13.26 -30.91
CA LEU A 51 -3.13 13.16 -30.25
C LEU A 51 -3.95 14.45 -30.40
N ASN A 52 -5.13 14.36 -30.99
CA ASN A 52 -6.09 15.46 -31.01
C ASN A 52 -6.89 15.47 -29.70
N ILE A 53 -6.83 16.58 -28.96
CA ILE A 53 -7.50 16.73 -27.66
C ILE A 53 -8.66 17.75 -27.71
N ASN A 54 -9.14 18.10 -28.90
CA ASN A 54 -10.26 19.01 -29.08
C ASN A 54 -11.51 18.48 -28.34
N LEU A 55 -12.17 19.37 -27.58
CA LEU A 55 -13.36 19.07 -26.78
C LEU A 55 -13.15 18.08 -25.62
N VAL A 56 -11.92 17.64 -25.34
CA VAL A 56 -11.59 17.07 -24.02
C VAL A 56 -11.96 18.10 -22.97
N ARG A 57 -12.50 17.67 -21.83
CA ARG A 57 -13.01 18.58 -20.82
C ARG A 57 -12.87 18.04 -19.41
N PHE A 58 -12.70 18.96 -18.47
CA PHE A 58 -12.89 18.66 -17.07
C PHE A 58 -14.38 18.74 -16.73
N THR A 59 -14.88 17.74 -16.01
CA THR A 59 -16.28 17.69 -15.54
C THR A 59 -16.42 17.74 -14.03
N GLU A 60 -15.33 17.52 -13.29
CA GLU A 60 -15.22 17.71 -11.84
C GLU A 60 -13.90 18.43 -11.54
N GLY A 61 -13.89 19.25 -10.49
CA GLY A 61 -12.76 20.09 -10.07
C GLY A 61 -12.78 21.49 -10.69
N ILE A 62 -12.26 21.60 -11.91
CA ILE A 62 -12.21 22.86 -12.67
C ILE A 62 -13.16 22.86 -13.86
N ASP A 63 -13.52 24.04 -14.36
CA ASP A 63 -14.28 24.18 -15.61
C ASP A 63 -13.36 24.64 -16.74
N PHE A 64 -13.02 23.69 -17.61
CA PHE A 64 -12.22 23.91 -18.82
C PHE A 64 -12.55 22.89 -19.91
N THR A 65 -12.63 23.36 -21.15
CA THR A 65 -12.74 22.52 -22.36
C THR A 65 -11.60 22.91 -23.30
N PHE A 66 -10.82 21.93 -23.73
CA PHE A 66 -9.68 22.13 -24.61
C PHE A 66 -10.12 22.67 -25.98
N PRO A 67 -9.43 23.69 -26.51
CA PRO A 67 -9.68 24.19 -27.86
C PRO A 67 -9.21 23.17 -28.91
N ASP A 68 -9.41 23.51 -30.18
CA ASP A 68 -8.86 22.73 -31.29
C ASP A 68 -7.33 22.74 -31.25
N MET A 69 -6.74 21.66 -30.75
CA MET A 69 -5.30 21.49 -30.59
C MET A 69 -4.88 20.03 -30.61
N GLU A 70 -3.63 19.81 -30.98
CA GLU A 70 -2.99 18.49 -31.06
C GLU A 70 -1.72 18.48 -30.22
N LEU A 71 -1.37 17.31 -29.67
CA LEU A 71 -0.14 17.06 -28.93
C LEU A 71 0.72 16.05 -29.67
N ASP A 72 1.97 16.37 -29.96
CA ASP A 72 2.96 15.39 -30.41
C ASP A 72 3.22 14.33 -29.31
N PRO A 73 3.74 13.12 -29.64
CA PRO A 73 4.13 12.12 -28.66
C PRO A 73 5.08 12.69 -27.60
N GLY A 74 4.74 12.52 -26.32
CA GLY A 74 5.49 13.06 -25.18
C GLY A 74 5.32 14.57 -24.93
N GLU A 75 4.52 15.28 -25.74
CA GLU A 75 4.25 16.70 -25.55
C GLU A 75 3.37 16.94 -24.32
N HIS A 76 3.71 17.99 -23.55
CA HIS A 76 2.97 18.44 -22.38
C HIS A 76 2.14 19.68 -22.71
N VAL A 77 1.02 19.84 -22.02
CA VAL A 77 0.16 21.01 -22.09
C VAL A 77 -0.37 21.36 -20.70
N VAL A 78 -0.48 22.66 -20.41
CA VAL A 78 -0.93 23.14 -19.10
C VAL A 78 -2.23 23.95 -19.24
N VAL A 79 -3.16 23.74 -18.31
CA VAL A 79 -4.32 24.62 -18.06
C VAL A 79 -4.09 25.37 -16.76
N VAL A 80 -4.29 26.68 -16.77
CA VAL A 80 -3.83 27.55 -15.67
C VAL A 80 -4.98 28.36 -15.06
N LYS A 81 -4.91 28.69 -13.77
CA LYS A 81 -5.93 29.57 -13.17
C LYS A 81 -5.84 31.01 -13.71
N ASN A 82 -4.62 31.52 -13.81
CA ASN A 82 -4.34 32.89 -14.24
C ASN A 82 -3.06 32.93 -15.08
N GLN A 83 -3.21 33.23 -16.36
CA GLN A 83 -2.13 33.22 -17.34
C GLN A 83 -1.02 34.20 -16.98
N SER A 84 -1.37 35.41 -16.50
CA SER A 84 -0.38 36.44 -16.18
C SER A 84 0.45 36.06 -14.95
N ALA A 85 -0.20 35.50 -13.92
CA ALA A 85 0.49 35.03 -12.72
C ALA A 85 1.37 33.80 -13.01
N PHE A 86 0.86 32.84 -13.78
CA PHE A 86 1.62 31.68 -14.23
C PHE A 86 2.85 32.10 -15.06
N GLN A 87 2.68 32.97 -16.06
CA GLN A 87 3.81 33.43 -16.89
C GLN A 87 4.82 34.27 -16.12
N ALA A 88 4.40 34.99 -15.08
CA ALA A 88 5.33 35.70 -14.21
C ALA A 88 6.24 34.75 -13.40
N GLN A 89 5.75 33.54 -13.10
CA GLN A 89 6.50 32.51 -12.39
C GLN A 89 7.35 31.64 -13.33
N TYR A 90 6.76 31.14 -14.41
CA TYR A 90 7.35 30.09 -15.26
C TYR A 90 7.83 30.60 -16.63
N GLY A 91 7.57 31.85 -16.97
CA GLY A 91 7.87 32.41 -18.28
C GLY A 91 6.80 32.10 -19.34
N THR A 92 7.12 32.36 -20.61
CA THR A 92 6.16 32.28 -21.73
C THR A 92 6.40 31.09 -22.67
N GLY A 93 7.36 30.22 -22.34
CA GLY A 93 7.77 29.10 -23.20
C GLY A 93 6.98 27.80 -23.01
N ILE A 94 6.12 27.72 -21.99
CA ILE A 94 5.32 26.52 -21.68
C ILE A 94 4.05 26.52 -22.54
N ASN A 95 3.76 25.37 -23.17
CA ASN A 95 2.53 25.16 -23.93
C ASN A 95 1.31 25.28 -23.00
N THR A 96 0.59 26.40 -23.07
CA THR A 96 -0.59 26.67 -22.24
C THR A 96 -1.85 26.61 -23.10
N ALA A 97 -2.76 25.68 -22.80
CA ALA A 97 -4.03 25.54 -23.52
C ALA A 97 -5.00 26.69 -23.25
N GLY A 98 -4.98 27.24 -22.03
CA GLY A 98 -5.82 28.39 -21.66
C GLY A 98 -6.06 28.51 -20.16
N GLN A 99 -6.98 29.41 -19.81
CA GLN A 99 -7.39 29.62 -18.43
C GLN A 99 -8.69 28.89 -18.09
N TYR A 100 -8.71 28.19 -16.96
CA TYR A 100 -9.93 27.57 -16.43
C TYR A 100 -10.70 28.50 -15.48
N THR A 101 -11.98 28.16 -15.21
CA THR A 101 -12.77 28.79 -14.15
C THR A 101 -13.00 27.83 -12.97
N GLY A 102 -13.42 28.34 -11.80
CA GLY A 102 -13.29 27.62 -10.53
C GLY A 102 -11.88 27.74 -9.94
N SER A 103 -11.54 26.95 -8.94
CA SER A 103 -10.21 26.86 -8.34
C SER A 103 -10.01 25.45 -7.83
N LEU A 104 -8.77 25.01 -7.73
CA LEU A 104 -8.49 23.75 -7.09
C LEU A 104 -8.76 23.86 -5.58
N ALA A 105 -9.31 22.81 -4.97
CA ALA A 105 -9.56 22.79 -3.53
C ALA A 105 -8.24 22.54 -2.77
N ASN A 106 -7.96 23.35 -1.75
CA ASN A 106 -6.75 23.20 -0.94
C ASN A 106 -6.80 21.94 -0.06
N ASP A 107 -7.99 21.50 0.34
CA ASP A 107 -8.22 20.34 1.21
C ASP A 107 -8.43 19.02 0.45
N GLY A 108 -8.34 19.06 -0.88
CA GLY A 108 -8.62 17.92 -1.74
C GLY A 108 -9.95 18.00 -2.48
N GLU A 109 -10.01 17.41 -3.67
CA GLU A 109 -11.24 17.25 -4.44
C GLU A 109 -11.11 16.16 -5.51
N ARG A 110 -12.25 15.83 -6.13
CA ARG A 110 -12.32 14.95 -7.27
C ARG A 110 -12.03 15.70 -8.57
N ILE A 111 -11.08 15.21 -9.34
CA ILE A 111 -10.74 15.65 -10.69
C ILE A 111 -11.23 14.60 -11.68
N LYS A 112 -12.05 15.03 -12.65
CA LYS A 112 -12.53 14.15 -13.71
C LYS A 112 -12.34 14.77 -15.09
N LEU A 113 -11.65 14.04 -15.95
CA LEU A 113 -11.34 14.40 -17.34
C LEU A 113 -12.08 13.45 -18.27
N GLU A 114 -12.85 14.00 -19.20
CA GLU A 114 -13.62 13.26 -20.20
C GLU A 114 -13.20 13.65 -21.62
N ASP A 115 -13.28 12.70 -22.55
CA ASP A 115 -13.11 12.97 -23.97
C ASP A 115 -14.32 13.70 -24.59
N ALA A 116 -14.22 14.02 -25.88
CA ALA A 116 -15.25 14.76 -26.62
C ALA A 116 -16.64 14.09 -26.66
N ILE A 117 -16.72 12.77 -26.43
CA ILE A 117 -17.98 12.00 -26.44
C ILE A 117 -18.43 11.57 -25.04
N GLY A 118 -17.71 11.96 -23.98
CA GLY A 118 -18.04 11.71 -22.59
C GLY A 118 -17.47 10.41 -22.01
N ARG A 119 -16.47 9.79 -22.65
CA ARG A 119 -15.72 8.69 -22.03
C ARG A 119 -14.76 9.27 -21.00
N THR A 120 -14.71 8.67 -19.81
CA THR A 120 -13.72 9.02 -18.79
C THR A 120 -12.31 8.70 -19.30
N ILE A 121 -11.43 9.70 -19.28
CA ILE A 121 -9.99 9.55 -19.49
C ILE A 121 -9.32 9.28 -18.14
N LEU A 122 -9.68 10.09 -17.13
CA LEU A 122 -9.10 10.08 -15.79
C LEU A 122 -10.16 10.53 -14.78
N ASP A 123 -10.23 9.86 -13.64
CA ASP A 123 -11.20 10.14 -12.58
C ASP A 123 -10.62 9.74 -11.23
N PHE A 124 -10.21 10.72 -10.43
CA PHE A 124 -9.64 10.47 -9.11
C PHE A 124 -9.88 11.62 -8.14
N GLU A 125 -9.72 11.35 -6.85
CA GLU A 125 -9.76 12.35 -5.80
C GLU A 125 -8.39 12.48 -5.15
N TYR A 126 -7.83 13.69 -5.13
CA TYR A 126 -6.68 13.99 -4.26
C TYR A 126 -7.18 14.52 -2.92
N LYS A 127 -6.44 14.24 -1.84
CA LYS A 127 -6.81 14.64 -0.48
C LYS A 127 -5.69 15.42 0.18
N ASP A 128 -6.07 16.29 1.10
CA ASP A 128 -5.11 16.93 2.01
C ASP A 128 -4.22 15.88 2.72
N GLY A 129 -2.96 16.25 2.97
CA GLY A 129 -1.99 15.39 3.62
C GLY A 129 -1.51 14.18 2.80
N TRP A 130 -1.93 14.03 1.53
CA TRP A 130 -1.37 13.00 0.64
C TRP A 130 0.15 13.10 0.56
N ARG A 131 0.65 14.30 0.30
CA ARG A 131 2.07 14.64 0.40
C ARG A 131 2.13 16.02 1.08
N SER A 132 2.47 16.09 2.35
CA SER A 132 2.29 17.32 3.14
C SER A 132 2.94 18.57 2.52
N ILE A 133 4.08 18.41 1.85
CA ILE A 133 4.78 19.53 1.21
C ILE A 133 4.15 20.00 -0.12
N THR A 134 3.14 19.29 -0.64
CA THR A 134 2.37 19.75 -1.80
C THR A 134 1.21 20.66 -1.41
N ASP A 135 1.00 20.87 -0.11
CA ASP A 135 -0.07 21.70 0.43
C ASP A 135 0.52 23.00 1.03
N GLY A 136 0.72 24.03 0.19
CA GLY A 136 1.15 25.36 0.65
C GLY A 136 2.67 25.58 0.77
N ASP A 137 3.49 24.53 0.74
CA ASP A 137 4.97 24.63 0.72
C ASP A 137 5.53 24.87 -0.69
N GLY A 138 4.66 24.82 -1.70
CA GLY A 138 4.96 25.18 -3.07
C GLY A 138 5.35 24.02 -3.97
N PHE A 139 5.28 22.77 -3.54
CA PHE A 139 5.46 21.63 -4.44
C PHE A 139 4.12 21.23 -5.07
N SER A 140 4.12 20.69 -6.28
CA SER A 140 2.94 20.10 -6.92
C SER A 140 2.90 18.59 -6.66
N LEU A 141 1.72 17.99 -6.87
CA LEU A 141 1.59 16.55 -7.05
C LEU A 141 2.01 16.20 -8.48
N THR A 142 3.03 15.38 -8.63
CA THR A 142 3.51 14.84 -9.90
C THR A 142 3.27 13.33 -9.94
N ILE A 143 2.74 12.82 -11.04
CA ILE A 143 2.56 11.38 -11.23
C ILE A 143 3.93 10.71 -11.41
N ILE A 144 4.15 9.57 -10.77
CA ILE A 144 5.46 8.89 -10.80
C ILE A 144 5.71 8.19 -12.14
N ASN A 145 4.66 7.62 -12.75
CA ASN A 145 4.76 6.91 -14.02
C ASN A 145 3.52 7.20 -14.88
N PRO A 146 3.54 8.29 -15.66
CA PRO A 146 2.40 8.64 -16.50
C PRO A 146 2.17 7.60 -17.60
N ASP A 147 3.23 6.92 -18.04
CA ASP A 147 3.20 5.96 -19.14
C ASP A 147 2.73 4.57 -18.68
N ASN A 148 2.44 4.40 -17.37
CA ASN A 148 2.01 3.15 -16.73
C ASN A 148 2.91 1.94 -17.03
N THR A 149 4.22 2.15 -17.10
CA THR A 149 5.22 1.11 -17.39
C THR A 149 5.66 0.29 -16.17
N TYR A 150 4.99 0.44 -15.02
CA TYR A 150 5.41 -0.24 -13.79
C TYR A 150 5.26 -1.74 -13.92
N GLY A 151 6.39 -2.46 -13.97
CA GLY A 151 6.50 -3.89 -13.68
C GLY A 151 5.70 -4.85 -14.57
N SER A 152 4.71 -4.37 -15.32
CA SER A 152 3.77 -5.16 -16.11
C SER A 152 4.44 -5.91 -17.25
N ASP A 153 5.64 -5.48 -17.65
CA ASP A 153 6.50 -6.15 -18.62
C ASP A 153 7.76 -6.78 -17.99
N GLU A 154 8.10 -6.42 -16.74
CA GLU A 154 9.25 -7.04 -16.06
C GLU A 154 8.92 -8.50 -15.78
N GLY A 155 9.73 -9.41 -16.32
CA GLY A 155 9.47 -10.85 -16.27
C GLY A 155 8.26 -11.30 -17.09
N LEU A 156 7.66 -10.44 -17.92
CA LEU A 156 6.57 -10.82 -18.81
C LEU A 156 7.09 -11.71 -19.94
N VAL A 157 6.53 -12.91 -20.02
CA VAL A 157 6.96 -13.96 -20.95
C VAL A 157 6.12 -14.00 -22.21
N ALA A 158 4.81 -13.85 -22.01
CA ALA A 158 3.83 -13.93 -23.07
C ALA A 158 2.61 -13.09 -22.72
N HIS A 159 2.05 -12.44 -23.73
CA HIS A 159 0.88 -11.58 -23.60
C HIS A 159 -0.02 -11.72 -24.82
N TRP A 160 -1.17 -12.38 -24.65
CA TRP A 160 -2.19 -12.48 -25.70
C TRP A 160 -3.34 -11.55 -25.38
N LYS A 161 -3.37 -10.39 -26.04
CA LYS A 161 -4.42 -9.39 -25.87
C LYS A 161 -5.77 -9.82 -26.46
N PHE A 162 -5.72 -10.56 -27.57
CA PHE A 162 -6.87 -10.95 -28.38
C PHE A 162 -7.60 -9.82 -29.15
N ASP A 163 -6.84 -8.81 -29.59
CA ASP A 163 -7.33 -7.63 -30.31
C ASP A 163 -7.32 -7.77 -31.85
N GLU A 164 -6.87 -8.90 -32.41
CA GLU A 164 -6.66 -9.05 -33.85
C GLU A 164 -7.97 -8.96 -34.67
N GLY A 165 -9.10 -9.29 -34.05
CA GLY A 165 -10.43 -9.20 -34.65
C GLY A 165 -10.72 -10.17 -35.80
N SER A 166 -9.73 -10.92 -36.29
CA SER A 166 -9.88 -11.93 -37.35
C SER A 166 -8.66 -12.86 -37.45
N GLY A 167 -8.82 -13.97 -38.18
CA GLY A 167 -7.74 -14.93 -38.43
C GLY A 167 -7.73 -16.11 -37.45
N SER A 168 -6.67 -16.92 -37.51
CA SER A 168 -6.52 -18.18 -36.75
C SER A 168 -5.31 -18.18 -35.82
N THR A 169 -4.76 -16.99 -35.52
CA THR A 169 -3.56 -16.82 -34.72
C THR A 169 -3.81 -15.78 -33.65
N ALA A 170 -3.52 -16.13 -32.40
CA ALA A 170 -3.41 -15.19 -31.30
C ALA A 170 -1.94 -14.76 -31.18
N THR A 171 -1.68 -13.48 -31.35
CA THR A 171 -0.34 -12.92 -31.34
C THR A 171 0.10 -12.70 -29.90
N ASP A 172 1.33 -13.12 -29.60
CA ASP A 172 2.00 -12.76 -28.37
C ASP A 172 2.62 -11.37 -28.55
N SER A 173 2.08 -10.35 -27.87
CA SER A 173 2.60 -8.98 -27.94
C SER A 173 3.87 -8.76 -27.11
N ALA A 174 4.22 -9.70 -26.21
CA ALA A 174 5.43 -9.62 -25.39
C ALA A 174 6.63 -10.34 -26.03
N GLY A 175 6.39 -11.27 -26.96
CA GLY A 175 7.45 -12.14 -27.45
C GLY A 175 7.11 -12.91 -28.73
N ILE A 176 7.46 -14.20 -28.72
CA ILE A 176 7.38 -15.08 -29.90
C ILE A 176 6.38 -16.23 -29.71
N ASN A 177 5.66 -16.27 -28.59
CA ASN A 177 4.82 -17.41 -28.19
C ASN A 177 3.42 -17.31 -28.81
N ASN A 178 3.33 -17.11 -30.13
CA ASN A 178 2.04 -17.02 -30.81
C ASN A 178 1.22 -18.31 -30.63
N GLY A 179 -0.08 -18.15 -30.37
CA GLY A 179 -1.04 -19.23 -30.22
C GLY A 179 -1.79 -19.53 -31.52
N ALA A 180 -2.10 -20.80 -31.76
CA ALA A 180 -2.98 -21.23 -32.84
C ALA A 180 -4.39 -21.51 -32.30
N LEU A 181 -5.41 -20.90 -32.92
CA LEU A 181 -6.80 -21.15 -32.58
C LEU A 181 -7.22 -22.53 -33.10
N VAL A 182 -7.89 -23.32 -32.25
CA VAL A 182 -8.44 -24.64 -32.55
C VAL A 182 -9.93 -24.64 -32.23
N GLY A 183 -10.71 -25.36 -33.05
CA GLY A 183 -12.18 -25.37 -32.95
C GLY A 183 -12.81 -24.28 -33.81
N ASP A 184 -13.93 -23.75 -33.35
CA ASP A 184 -14.72 -22.69 -33.97
C ASP A 184 -14.80 -21.42 -33.10
N THR A 185 -13.78 -21.19 -32.25
CA THR A 185 -13.54 -19.91 -31.56
C THR A 185 -13.75 -18.69 -32.45
N THR A 186 -14.35 -17.64 -31.88
CA THR A 186 -14.64 -16.39 -32.60
C THR A 186 -14.10 -15.17 -31.88
N TRP A 187 -13.63 -14.19 -32.65
CA TRP A 187 -13.22 -12.88 -32.17
C TRP A 187 -14.45 -12.02 -31.87
N THR A 188 -14.45 -11.34 -30.73
CA THR A 188 -15.54 -10.46 -30.28
C THR A 188 -14.97 -9.26 -29.52
N ALA A 189 -15.81 -8.27 -29.21
CA ALA A 189 -15.44 -7.23 -28.25
C ALA A 189 -15.25 -7.82 -26.84
N GLY A 190 -14.17 -7.40 -26.17
CA GLY A 190 -13.71 -7.92 -24.89
C GLY A 190 -13.96 -7.00 -23.70
N ARG A 191 -13.15 -7.23 -22.66
CA ARG A 191 -13.00 -6.32 -21.52
C ARG A 191 -12.11 -5.15 -21.90
N ILE A 192 -11.04 -5.42 -22.63
CA ILE A 192 -10.09 -4.45 -23.20
C ILE A 192 -10.11 -4.72 -24.70
N ASP A 193 -10.71 -3.82 -25.47
CA ASP A 193 -10.83 -3.93 -26.93
C ASP A 193 -11.43 -5.27 -27.43
N GLY A 194 -10.60 -6.27 -27.73
CA GLY A 194 -10.99 -7.59 -28.26
C GLY A 194 -11.04 -8.72 -27.23
N ALA A 195 -11.59 -9.87 -27.61
CA ALA A 195 -11.57 -11.12 -26.84
C ALA A 195 -11.83 -12.32 -27.74
N LEU A 196 -11.52 -13.52 -27.23
CA LEU A 196 -11.96 -14.77 -27.84
C LEU A 196 -13.17 -15.35 -27.10
N SER A 197 -14.15 -15.82 -27.88
CA SER A 197 -15.33 -16.54 -27.42
C SER A 197 -15.14 -18.05 -27.58
N PHE A 198 -15.46 -18.79 -26.53
CA PHE A 198 -15.38 -20.25 -26.44
C PHE A 198 -16.76 -20.81 -26.08
N ASP A 199 -17.20 -21.86 -26.76
CA ASP A 199 -18.55 -22.43 -26.61
C ASP A 199 -18.69 -23.53 -25.55
N GLY A 200 -17.59 -23.93 -24.91
CA GLY A 200 -17.52 -25.05 -23.97
C GLY A 200 -17.33 -26.43 -24.62
N ASN A 201 -17.00 -26.49 -25.91
CA ASN A 201 -16.90 -27.72 -26.68
C ASN A 201 -15.81 -27.68 -27.77
N GLY A 202 -14.58 -28.10 -27.43
CA GLY A 202 -13.52 -28.33 -28.42
C GLY A 202 -12.73 -27.07 -28.81
N ASP A 203 -13.13 -25.91 -28.31
CA ASP A 203 -12.50 -24.61 -28.53
C ASP A 203 -11.33 -24.36 -27.58
N TYR A 204 -10.17 -23.97 -28.13
CA TYR A 204 -9.00 -23.53 -27.36
C TYR A 204 -7.94 -22.85 -28.23
N VAL A 205 -7.00 -22.16 -27.59
CA VAL A 205 -5.75 -21.73 -28.22
C VAL A 205 -4.63 -22.65 -27.74
N VAL A 206 -3.84 -23.19 -28.67
CA VAL A 206 -2.63 -23.97 -28.35
C VAL A 206 -1.38 -23.14 -28.65
N VAL A 207 -0.50 -23.08 -27.66
CA VAL A 207 0.78 -22.38 -27.74
C VAL A 207 1.89 -23.44 -27.72
N ALA A 208 2.87 -23.28 -28.61
CA ALA A 208 4.08 -24.11 -28.59
C ALA A 208 4.79 -24.02 -27.23
N PRO A 209 5.73 -24.93 -26.90
CA PRO A 209 6.32 -24.95 -25.57
C PRO A 209 6.92 -23.60 -25.17
N VAL A 210 6.40 -23.03 -24.08
CA VAL A 210 6.84 -21.74 -23.55
C VAL A 210 8.08 -21.98 -22.67
N SER A 211 9.25 -21.53 -23.13
CA SER A 211 10.56 -21.95 -22.61
C SER A 211 10.97 -21.36 -21.25
N VAL A 212 10.18 -20.43 -20.70
CA VAL A 212 10.62 -19.60 -19.55
C VAL A 212 10.31 -20.21 -18.18
N LEU A 213 9.56 -21.30 -18.12
CA LEU A 213 9.24 -21.92 -16.84
C LEU A 213 10.31 -22.95 -16.47
N THR A 214 11.53 -22.48 -16.21
CA THR A 214 12.59 -23.25 -15.55
C THR A 214 13.07 -22.42 -14.36
N GLY A 215 12.25 -22.40 -13.31
CA GLY A 215 12.42 -21.58 -12.12
C GLY A 215 11.43 -22.00 -11.03
N ASP A 216 11.57 -21.44 -9.83
CA ASP A 216 10.70 -21.71 -8.68
C ASP A 216 9.52 -20.75 -8.56
N THR A 217 9.38 -19.80 -9.49
CA THR A 217 8.28 -18.84 -9.53
C THR A 217 7.55 -18.84 -10.87
N VAL A 218 6.27 -18.51 -10.85
CA VAL A 218 5.42 -18.37 -12.05
C VAL A 218 4.18 -17.55 -11.71
N THR A 219 3.76 -16.70 -12.64
CA THR A 219 2.46 -16.02 -12.58
C THR A 219 1.66 -16.25 -13.85
N ALA A 220 0.36 -16.48 -13.71
CA ALA A 220 -0.61 -16.51 -14.80
C ALA A 220 -1.81 -15.61 -14.47
N GLN A 221 -2.32 -14.88 -15.47
CA GLN A 221 -3.52 -14.05 -15.31
C GLN A 221 -4.33 -13.95 -16.60
N ALA A 222 -5.62 -13.64 -16.46
CA ALA A 222 -6.53 -13.37 -17.56
C ALA A 222 -7.76 -12.58 -17.08
N TRP A 223 -8.39 -11.86 -18.01
CA TRP A 223 -9.78 -11.45 -17.87
C TRP A 223 -10.69 -12.57 -18.37
N VAL A 224 -11.72 -12.88 -17.59
CA VAL A 224 -12.67 -13.96 -17.91
C VAL A 224 -14.10 -13.51 -17.73
N ARG A 225 -14.97 -13.91 -18.66
CA ARG A 225 -16.42 -13.80 -18.54
C ARG A 225 -17.05 -15.16 -18.77
N VAL A 226 -17.29 -15.90 -17.69
CA VAL A 226 -17.72 -17.30 -17.75
C VAL A 226 -19.23 -17.39 -17.94
N SER A 227 -19.70 -18.16 -18.92
CA SER A 227 -21.14 -18.32 -19.20
C SER A 227 -21.75 -19.58 -18.59
N ASP A 228 -20.94 -20.54 -18.16
CA ASP A 228 -21.36 -21.74 -17.42
C ASP A 228 -20.37 -22.04 -16.30
N LEU A 229 -20.85 -22.17 -15.05
CA LEU A 229 -20.00 -22.46 -13.89
C LEU A 229 -20.01 -23.93 -13.47
N SER A 230 -20.67 -24.80 -14.26
CA SER A 230 -20.72 -26.23 -13.97
C SER A 230 -19.38 -26.93 -14.28
N GLY A 231 -18.94 -27.80 -13.38
CA GLY A 231 -17.68 -28.52 -13.54
C GLY A 231 -16.46 -27.60 -13.51
N SER A 232 -15.40 -27.98 -14.24
CA SER A 232 -14.19 -27.16 -14.38
C SER A 232 -14.17 -26.43 -15.71
N LYS A 233 -13.81 -25.15 -15.69
CA LYS A 233 -13.58 -24.29 -16.85
C LYS A 233 -12.11 -23.88 -16.88
N PRO A 234 -11.25 -24.57 -17.64
CA PRO A 234 -9.84 -24.23 -17.75
C PRO A 234 -9.65 -22.88 -18.45
N ILE A 235 -8.87 -21.99 -17.85
CA ILE A 235 -8.54 -20.68 -18.40
C ILE A 235 -7.20 -20.76 -19.13
N LEU A 236 -6.16 -21.14 -18.38
CA LEU A 236 -4.81 -21.36 -18.90
C LEU A 236 -4.22 -22.59 -18.19
N THR A 237 -3.74 -23.54 -18.97
CA THR A 237 -3.06 -24.72 -18.43
C THR A 237 -1.75 -24.96 -19.14
N GLN A 238 -0.75 -25.42 -18.40
CA GLN A 238 0.47 -25.96 -18.96
C GLN A 238 0.87 -27.13 -18.11
N ASN A 239 0.81 -28.32 -18.70
CA ASN A 239 1.00 -29.57 -18.00
C ASN A 239 1.54 -30.66 -18.93
N ILE A 240 2.04 -31.73 -18.33
CA ILE A 240 2.47 -32.93 -19.06
C ILE A 240 1.43 -34.05 -18.95
N PHE A 241 1.18 -34.73 -20.06
CA PHE A 241 0.44 -35.98 -20.06
C PHE A 241 1.32 -37.14 -19.53
N SER A 242 1.55 -37.17 -18.22
CA SER A 242 2.36 -38.18 -17.53
C SER A 242 1.67 -38.70 -16.26
N MET A 243 2.30 -39.64 -15.56
CA MET A 243 1.83 -40.09 -14.25
C MET A 243 1.91 -39.01 -13.15
N THR A 244 2.83 -38.06 -13.28
CA THR A 244 3.06 -36.98 -12.31
C THR A 244 2.20 -35.76 -12.61
N LYS A 245 1.85 -35.53 -13.88
CA LYS A 245 1.00 -34.41 -14.34
C LYS A 245 1.54 -33.03 -13.98
N ASP A 246 2.86 -32.94 -13.91
CA ASP A 246 3.62 -31.73 -13.54
C ASP A 246 3.18 -30.53 -14.38
N GLY A 247 3.07 -29.38 -13.71
CA GLY A 247 2.60 -28.14 -14.32
C GLY A 247 1.64 -27.36 -13.45
N TYR A 248 0.95 -26.40 -14.06
CA TYR A 248 -0.08 -25.60 -13.41
C TYR A 248 -1.39 -25.60 -14.18
N TYR A 249 -2.47 -25.40 -13.43
CA TYR A 249 -3.83 -25.30 -13.95
C TYR A 249 -4.44 -24.04 -13.36
N PHE A 250 -4.82 -23.14 -14.24
CA PHE A 250 -5.59 -21.97 -13.88
C PHE A 250 -7.01 -22.11 -14.45
N GLN A 251 -8.01 -22.13 -13.56
CA GLN A 251 -9.36 -22.56 -13.91
C GLN A 251 -10.42 -21.96 -12.98
N VAL A 252 -11.69 -22.04 -13.39
CA VAL A 252 -12.85 -21.85 -12.53
C VAL A 252 -13.51 -23.20 -12.30
N SER A 253 -13.54 -23.68 -11.05
CA SER A 253 -14.09 -25.00 -10.69
C SER A 253 -15.30 -24.85 -9.79
N GLY A 254 -16.48 -25.27 -10.26
CA GLY A 254 -17.74 -25.12 -9.53
C GLY A 254 -18.05 -23.65 -9.18
N GLY A 255 -17.68 -22.74 -10.08
CA GLY A 255 -17.81 -21.30 -9.90
C GLY A 255 -16.70 -20.62 -9.10
N ARG A 256 -15.71 -21.35 -8.59
CA ARG A 256 -14.63 -20.78 -7.77
C ARG A 256 -13.34 -20.72 -8.59
N PRO A 257 -12.73 -19.53 -8.78
CA PRO A 257 -11.39 -19.43 -9.33
C PRO A 257 -10.40 -20.26 -8.51
N THR A 258 -9.51 -20.96 -9.20
CA THR A 258 -8.57 -21.92 -8.63
C THR A 258 -7.25 -21.85 -9.39
N PHE A 259 -6.16 -21.69 -8.65
CA PHE A 259 -4.82 -21.90 -9.16
C PHE A 259 -4.22 -23.15 -8.53
N TYR A 260 -3.83 -24.11 -9.37
CA TYR A 260 -3.37 -25.42 -8.96
C TYR A 260 -1.98 -25.69 -9.51
N LEU A 261 -1.06 -26.09 -8.63
CA LEU A 261 0.31 -26.42 -8.97
C LEU A 261 0.61 -27.89 -8.63
N ILE A 262 1.30 -28.60 -9.53
CA ILE A 262 1.76 -29.98 -9.34
C ILE A 262 3.25 -30.08 -9.69
N ASP A 263 4.03 -30.68 -8.77
CA ASP A 263 5.46 -30.97 -8.93
C ASP A 263 5.78 -32.38 -8.39
N GLY A 264 5.98 -33.32 -9.31
CA GLY A 264 6.14 -34.74 -9.08
C GLY A 264 4.91 -35.40 -8.45
N PHE A 265 4.95 -35.60 -7.14
CA PHE A 265 3.84 -36.16 -6.34
C PHE A 265 3.30 -35.16 -5.33
N LYS A 266 3.79 -33.92 -5.36
CA LYS A 266 3.33 -32.82 -4.50
C LYS A 266 2.33 -31.97 -5.26
N SER A 267 1.40 -31.37 -4.54
CA SER A 267 0.37 -30.54 -5.15
C SER A 267 -0.12 -29.48 -4.17
N ALA A 268 -0.38 -28.27 -4.65
CA ALA A 268 -0.91 -27.15 -3.85
C ALA A 268 -2.04 -26.45 -4.62
N GLN A 269 -3.15 -26.13 -3.94
CA GLN A 269 -4.31 -25.46 -4.54
C GLN A 269 -4.67 -24.21 -3.75
N ALA A 270 -4.61 -23.05 -4.41
CA ALA A 270 -5.19 -21.81 -3.93
C ALA A 270 -6.60 -21.69 -4.54
N ILE A 271 -7.63 -21.60 -3.70
CA ILE A 271 -9.05 -21.62 -4.12
C ILE A 271 -9.75 -20.41 -3.54
N SER A 272 -10.44 -19.64 -4.37
CA SER A 272 -11.23 -18.50 -3.90
C SER A 272 -12.32 -19.00 -2.95
N PRO A 273 -12.56 -18.39 -1.77
CA PRO A 273 -13.66 -18.76 -0.88
C PRO A 273 -15.03 -18.45 -1.51
N GLU A 274 -15.06 -17.56 -2.49
CA GLU A 274 -16.26 -17.04 -3.14
C GLU A 274 -16.44 -17.61 -4.54
N THR A 275 -17.70 -17.66 -5.00
CA THR A 275 -18.03 -17.99 -6.40
C THR A 275 -18.16 -16.71 -7.21
N ILE A 276 -17.65 -16.73 -8.45
CA ILE A 276 -17.95 -15.69 -9.45
C ILE A 276 -19.36 -15.87 -10.02
N ASN A 277 -19.91 -14.81 -10.62
CA ASN A 277 -21.20 -14.87 -11.32
C ASN A 277 -21.01 -15.16 -12.82
N THR A 278 -22.04 -15.74 -13.44
CA THR A 278 -22.07 -15.91 -14.90
C THR A 278 -22.19 -14.57 -15.62
N ASP A 279 -21.59 -14.49 -16.81
CA ASP A 279 -21.70 -13.37 -17.75
C ASP A 279 -21.23 -12.00 -17.19
N GLN A 280 -20.40 -12.03 -16.14
CA GLN A 280 -19.68 -10.86 -15.61
C GLN A 280 -18.17 -11.01 -15.84
N TRP A 281 -17.49 -9.90 -16.14
CA TRP A 281 -16.04 -9.87 -16.25
C TRP A 281 -15.40 -9.91 -14.87
N TYR A 282 -14.42 -10.79 -14.71
CA TYR A 282 -13.54 -10.86 -13.56
C TYR A 282 -12.10 -10.89 -14.06
N HIS A 283 -11.22 -10.15 -13.38
CA HIS A 283 -9.79 -10.40 -13.49
C HIS A 283 -9.45 -11.54 -12.54
N VAL A 284 -8.71 -12.52 -13.04
CA VAL A 284 -8.27 -13.64 -12.21
C VAL A 284 -6.77 -13.80 -12.41
N ALA A 285 -6.04 -13.97 -11.31
CA ALA A 285 -4.61 -14.26 -11.37
C ALA A 285 -4.16 -15.30 -10.34
N GLY A 286 -3.09 -16.03 -10.66
CA GLY A 286 -2.42 -16.96 -9.77
C GLY A 286 -0.91 -16.78 -9.83
N THR A 287 -0.25 -16.81 -8.67
CA THR A 287 1.21 -16.67 -8.57
C THR A 287 1.79 -17.73 -7.63
N ASN A 288 2.98 -18.21 -7.96
CA ASN A 288 3.82 -19.00 -7.10
C ASN A 288 5.11 -18.22 -6.85
N ASP A 289 5.40 -17.87 -5.59
CA ASP A 289 6.56 -17.07 -5.19
C ASP A 289 7.74 -17.92 -4.66
N GLY A 290 7.74 -19.22 -4.99
CA GLY A 290 8.70 -20.21 -4.47
C GLY A 290 8.37 -20.69 -3.05
N THR A 291 7.63 -19.90 -2.27
CA THR A 291 7.23 -20.24 -0.90
C THR A 291 5.73 -20.55 -0.79
N ASN A 292 4.89 -19.78 -1.47
CA ASN A 292 3.45 -19.83 -1.43
C ASN A 292 2.84 -19.80 -2.84
N LEU A 293 1.74 -20.55 -2.98
CA LEU A 293 0.82 -20.46 -4.11
C LEU A 293 -0.34 -19.56 -3.71
N LYS A 294 -0.55 -18.48 -4.47
CA LYS A 294 -1.57 -17.47 -4.20
C LYS A 294 -2.55 -17.34 -5.37
N LEU A 295 -3.77 -16.93 -5.06
CA LEU A 295 -4.83 -16.67 -6.01
C LEU A 295 -5.45 -15.30 -5.73
N TYR A 296 -5.67 -14.55 -6.79
CA TYR A 296 -6.28 -13.22 -6.79
C TYR A 296 -7.52 -13.20 -7.68
N VAL A 297 -8.51 -12.41 -7.29
CA VAL A 297 -9.71 -12.10 -8.09
C VAL A 297 -9.94 -10.60 -8.00
N ASP A 298 -10.04 -9.93 -9.15
CA ASP A 298 -10.11 -8.47 -9.28
C ASP A 298 -8.97 -7.76 -8.54
N GLY A 299 -7.74 -8.28 -8.71
CA GLY A 299 -6.55 -7.76 -8.05
C GLY A 299 -6.41 -8.10 -6.56
N LEU A 300 -7.45 -8.62 -5.89
CA LEU A 300 -7.45 -8.86 -4.44
C LEU A 300 -7.05 -10.29 -4.09
N LEU A 301 -6.18 -10.46 -3.08
CA LEU A 301 -5.77 -11.78 -2.60
C LEU A 301 -6.97 -12.54 -2.00
N LYS A 302 -7.29 -13.70 -2.57
CA LYS A 302 -8.39 -14.57 -2.11
C LYS A 302 -7.90 -15.82 -1.38
N SER A 303 -6.70 -16.31 -1.69
CA SER A 303 -6.15 -17.53 -1.09
C SER A 303 -4.63 -17.54 -1.17
N SER A 304 -3.97 -17.99 -0.10
CA SER A 304 -2.52 -18.22 -0.05
C SER A 304 -2.26 -19.51 0.70
N VAL A 305 -1.56 -20.46 0.08
CA VAL A 305 -1.19 -21.76 0.67
C VAL A 305 0.28 -22.03 0.44
N PRO A 306 0.94 -22.88 1.27
CA PRO A 306 2.32 -23.27 1.00
C PRO A 306 2.48 -23.88 -0.39
N SER A 307 3.54 -23.49 -1.10
CA SER A 307 3.84 -24.01 -2.43
C SER A 307 4.15 -25.50 -2.38
N ALA A 308 3.82 -26.21 -3.47
CA ALA A 308 4.28 -27.58 -3.69
C ALA A 308 5.75 -27.65 -4.12
N GLY A 309 6.36 -26.51 -4.46
CA GLY A 309 7.55 -26.42 -5.28
C GLY A 309 7.18 -26.29 -6.77
N TYR A 310 8.02 -25.60 -7.53
CA TYR A 310 7.93 -25.53 -8.98
C TYR A 310 9.34 -25.68 -9.53
N THR A 311 9.56 -26.65 -10.41
CA THR A 311 10.82 -26.75 -11.18
C THR A 311 10.63 -26.32 -12.63
N GLY A 312 9.35 -26.27 -13.02
CA GLY A 312 8.88 -25.81 -14.31
C GLY A 312 9.05 -26.81 -15.44
N GLU A 313 8.19 -26.68 -16.45
CA GLU A 313 7.98 -27.69 -17.49
C GLU A 313 7.89 -27.04 -18.88
N SER A 314 8.74 -27.49 -19.82
CA SER A 314 8.74 -27.01 -21.20
C SER A 314 7.70 -27.77 -22.06
N ASN A 315 6.41 -27.61 -21.74
CA ASN A 315 5.28 -28.18 -22.49
C ASN A 315 4.41 -27.11 -23.15
N ASN A 316 3.51 -27.53 -24.06
CA ASN A 316 2.53 -26.62 -24.65
C ASN A 316 1.63 -26.01 -23.58
N ALA A 317 1.30 -24.73 -23.76
CA ALA A 317 0.24 -24.08 -23.00
C ALA A 317 -1.08 -24.11 -23.79
N TYR A 318 -2.19 -24.20 -23.06
CA TYR A 318 -3.54 -24.24 -23.61
C TYR A 318 -4.38 -23.16 -22.94
N ILE A 319 -4.93 -22.24 -23.74
CA ILE A 319 -5.90 -21.24 -23.28
C ILE A 319 -7.29 -21.75 -23.63
N GLY A 320 -8.17 -21.86 -22.66
CA GLY A 320 -9.53 -22.35 -22.83
C GLY A 320 -9.69 -23.88 -22.77
N ALA A 321 -8.61 -24.65 -22.56
CA ALA A 321 -8.65 -26.11 -22.42
C ALA A 321 -7.60 -26.64 -21.44
N ASP A 322 -7.78 -27.91 -21.07
CA ASP A 322 -6.78 -28.72 -20.39
C ASP A 322 -6.38 -29.89 -21.30
N SER A 323 -5.07 -30.09 -21.50
CA SER A 323 -4.52 -31.12 -22.40
C SER A 323 -4.82 -32.56 -21.96
N ILE A 324 -5.16 -32.76 -20.69
CA ILE A 324 -5.32 -34.08 -20.06
C ILE A 324 -6.80 -34.47 -19.89
N SER A 325 -7.68 -33.49 -19.78
CA SER A 325 -9.11 -33.71 -19.58
C SER A 325 -9.92 -33.38 -20.84
N SER A 326 -11.24 -33.55 -20.75
CA SER A 326 -12.19 -33.18 -21.80
C SER A 326 -13.02 -31.96 -21.36
N PHE A 327 -12.41 -31.05 -20.61
CA PHE A 327 -13.02 -29.79 -20.18
C PHE A 327 -12.58 -28.65 -21.08
N TYR A 328 -13.54 -27.80 -21.43
CA TYR A 328 -13.34 -26.61 -22.26
C TYR A 328 -13.99 -25.41 -21.58
N PHE A 329 -13.40 -24.24 -21.80
CA PHE A 329 -13.94 -22.99 -21.32
C PHE A 329 -15.22 -22.63 -22.07
N ASN A 330 -16.19 -22.07 -21.36
CA ASN A 330 -17.44 -21.58 -21.92
C ASN A 330 -17.63 -20.13 -21.49
N GLY A 331 -17.48 -19.19 -22.42
CA GLY A 331 -17.49 -17.76 -22.15
C GLY A 331 -16.46 -17.00 -22.97
N LEU A 332 -16.04 -15.84 -22.47
CA LEU A 332 -14.98 -15.02 -23.08
C LEU A 332 -13.70 -15.05 -22.25
N ILE A 333 -12.55 -15.09 -22.93
CA ILE A 333 -11.23 -14.86 -22.34
C ILE A 333 -10.59 -13.69 -23.06
N ASP A 334 -9.95 -12.82 -22.28
CA ASP A 334 -9.29 -11.61 -22.73
C ASP A 334 -7.96 -11.40 -21.97
N ASP A 335 -7.00 -10.75 -22.62
CA ASP A 335 -5.79 -10.20 -22.03
C ASP A 335 -5.03 -11.18 -21.11
N VAL A 336 -4.58 -12.30 -21.70
CA VAL A 336 -3.89 -13.40 -20.99
C VAL A 336 -2.40 -13.10 -20.89
N ARG A 337 -1.82 -13.19 -19.68
CA ARG A 337 -0.37 -13.00 -19.47
C ARG A 337 0.26 -14.12 -18.65
N ILE A 338 1.54 -14.37 -18.92
CA ILE A 338 2.41 -15.24 -18.14
C ILE A 338 3.67 -14.45 -17.73
N TYR A 339 4.06 -14.56 -16.47
CA TYR A 339 5.32 -14.01 -15.97
C TYR A 339 6.22 -15.09 -15.39
N ASP A 340 7.53 -14.86 -15.46
CA ASP A 340 8.58 -15.72 -14.92
C ASP A 340 8.97 -15.40 -13.47
N ARG A 341 8.25 -14.44 -12.88
CA ARG A 341 8.37 -14.02 -11.49
C ARG A 341 7.02 -14.05 -10.78
N ALA A 342 7.07 -13.90 -9.46
CA ALA A 342 5.87 -13.57 -8.70
C ALA A 342 5.49 -12.10 -8.93
N VAL A 343 4.28 -11.88 -9.42
CA VAL A 343 3.65 -10.55 -9.49
C VAL A 343 2.97 -10.25 -8.16
N SER A 344 3.11 -9.02 -7.67
CA SER A 344 2.57 -8.60 -6.38
C SER A 344 1.07 -8.28 -6.45
N GLU A 345 0.41 -8.16 -5.30
CA GLU A 345 -1.01 -7.78 -5.24
C GLU A 345 -1.27 -6.41 -5.86
N SER A 346 -0.42 -5.42 -5.56
CA SER A 346 -0.54 -4.07 -6.13
C SER A 346 -0.37 -4.10 -7.65
N GLU A 347 0.52 -4.95 -8.17
CA GLU A 347 0.69 -5.10 -9.62
C GLU A 347 -0.53 -5.79 -10.27
N PHE A 348 -1.20 -6.73 -9.60
CA PHE A 348 -2.46 -7.28 -10.13
C PHE A 348 -3.62 -6.29 -10.06
N GLN A 349 -3.70 -5.48 -9.01
CA GLN A 349 -4.65 -4.37 -8.95
C GLN A 349 -4.39 -3.38 -10.10
N ASP A 350 -3.11 -3.07 -10.39
CA ASP A 350 -2.70 -2.24 -11.52
C ASP A 350 -3.14 -2.82 -12.88
N ILE A 351 -3.03 -4.15 -13.05
CA ILE A 351 -3.45 -4.85 -14.28
C ILE A 351 -4.99 -4.93 -14.38
N ALA A 352 -5.69 -5.10 -13.26
CA ALA A 352 -7.15 -5.23 -13.20
C ALA A 352 -7.90 -3.88 -13.33
N ASP A 353 -7.26 -2.77 -12.99
CA ASP A 353 -7.80 -1.42 -13.23
C ASP A 353 -6.68 -0.42 -13.56
N PRO A 354 -6.25 -0.35 -14.84
CA PRO A 354 -5.20 0.56 -15.27
C PRO A 354 -5.53 2.03 -15.03
N THR A 355 -6.82 2.38 -14.95
CA THR A 355 -7.30 3.76 -14.73
C THR A 355 -7.43 4.12 -13.24
N GLY A 356 -7.70 3.13 -12.38
CA GLY A 356 -7.81 3.28 -10.93
C GLY A 356 -6.47 3.57 -10.24
N ARG A 357 -5.35 3.19 -10.85
CA ARG A 357 -4.00 3.46 -10.33
C ARG A 357 -3.76 4.94 -10.03
N TRP A 358 -4.12 5.83 -10.94
CA TRP A 358 -3.87 7.26 -10.76
C TRP A 358 -4.74 7.87 -9.66
N ALA A 359 -5.71 7.13 -9.13
CA ALA A 359 -6.42 7.51 -7.92
C ALA A 359 -5.69 7.14 -6.63
N LEU A 360 -4.65 6.30 -6.70
CA LEU A 360 -3.87 5.91 -5.55
C LEU A 360 -2.85 6.99 -5.20
N LYS A 361 -2.81 7.37 -3.92
CA LYS A 361 -1.78 8.25 -3.33
C LYS A 361 -0.36 7.85 -3.75
N ASP A 362 -0.07 6.55 -3.81
CA ASP A 362 1.27 6.02 -4.10
C ASP A 362 1.68 6.13 -5.57
N SER A 363 0.76 6.51 -6.44
CA SER A 363 1.06 6.86 -7.83
C SER A 363 1.55 8.31 -7.97
N TRP A 364 1.42 9.11 -6.91
CA TRP A 364 1.81 10.52 -6.88
C TRP A 364 2.96 10.76 -5.90
N ARG A 365 3.82 11.70 -6.25
CA ARG A 365 4.88 12.25 -5.40
C ARG A 365 4.84 13.77 -5.42
N ALA A 366 5.56 14.41 -4.51
CA ALA A 366 5.85 15.83 -4.66
C ALA A 366 6.80 16.04 -5.85
N SER A 367 6.64 17.16 -6.55
CA SER A 367 7.60 17.59 -7.57
C SER A 367 9.01 17.70 -6.99
N VAL A 368 10.01 17.47 -7.83
CA VAL A 368 11.42 17.66 -7.47
C VAL A 368 11.66 19.10 -7.06
N TYR A 369 11.13 20.04 -7.82
CA TYR A 369 11.36 21.46 -7.64
C TYR A 369 10.22 22.12 -6.88
N ARG A 370 10.59 23.07 -6.02
CA ARG A 370 9.64 24.05 -5.51
C ARG A 370 9.06 24.83 -6.70
N TYR A 371 7.77 25.09 -6.65
CA TYR A 371 6.90 25.60 -7.68
C TYR A 371 6.53 24.62 -8.79
N GLY A 372 6.88 23.34 -8.67
CA GLY A 372 6.55 22.35 -9.68
C GLY A 372 7.49 22.35 -10.89
N SER A 373 7.15 21.55 -11.89
CA SER A 373 7.92 21.30 -13.11
C SER A 373 7.10 21.47 -14.41
N PRO A 374 6.18 22.44 -14.51
CA PRO A 374 5.27 22.51 -15.65
C PRO A 374 6.03 22.62 -16.99
N GLY A 375 5.59 21.81 -17.95
CA GLY A 375 6.18 21.60 -19.26
C GLY A 375 7.39 20.66 -19.27
N SER A 376 7.67 19.92 -18.20
CA SER A 376 8.87 19.07 -18.09
C SER A 376 8.64 17.84 -17.21
N ASP A 377 9.23 16.71 -17.60
CA ASP A 377 9.25 15.50 -16.78
C ASP A 377 10.43 15.56 -15.79
N ASP A 378 10.12 15.51 -14.49
CA ASP A 378 11.11 15.51 -13.40
C ASP A 378 11.38 14.10 -12.83
N SER A 379 10.89 13.05 -13.49
CA SER A 379 11.09 11.66 -13.11
C SER A 379 12.56 11.22 -13.17
N GLY A 380 12.95 10.38 -12.21
CA GLY A 380 14.32 9.85 -12.11
C GLY A 380 15.38 10.83 -11.60
N ILE A 381 15.05 12.12 -11.38
CA ILE A 381 15.97 13.09 -10.75
C ILE A 381 16.12 12.81 -9.26
N LEU A 382 14.99 12.53 -8.59
CA LEU A 382 14.95 12.03 -7.22
C LEU A 382 14.43 10.60 -7.25
N PRO A 383 14.81 9.77 -6.27
CA PRO A 383 14.19 8.47 -6.13
C PRO A 383 12.71 8.63 -5.70
N ASN A 384 11.89 7.61 -5.96
CA ASN A 384 10.47 7.63 -5.62
C ASN A 384 10.25 7.60 -4.10
N PRO A 385 9.16 8.19 -3.56
CA PRO A 385 8.84 8.13 -2.15
C PRO A 385 8.94 6.70 -1.58
N GLY A 386 9.62 6.57 -0.44
CA GLY A 386 9.86 5.27 0.19
C GLY A 386 11.09 4.51 -0.33
N ALA A 387 11.81 5.04 -1.32
CA ALA A 387 13.06 4.46 -1.80
C ALA A 387 14.19 4.53 -0.75
N VAL A 388 14.31 5.65 -0.05
CA VAL A 388 15.19 5.81 1.12
C VAL A 388 14.33 6.13 2.34
N VAL A 389 14.34 5.24 3.32
CA VAL A 389 13.51 5.36 4.53
C VAL A 389 14.37 5.45 5.77
N ILE A 390 13.84 6.10 6.80
CA ILE A 390 14.34 5.97 8.17
C ILE A 390 13.98 4.56 8.63
N ASN A 391 15.00 3.75 8.90
CA ASN A 391 14.84 2.31 9.14
C ASN A 391 14.86 1.95 10.61
N GLU A 392 15.79 2.50 11.38
CA GLU A 392 15.96 2.21 12.79
C GLU A 392 16.61 3.41 13.51
N ILE A 393 16.20 3.66 14.75
CA ILE A 393 16.62 4.79 15.58
C ILE A 393 16.98 4.27 16.98
N MET A 394 18.15 4.65 17.48
CA MET A 394 18.50 4.57 18.90
C MET A 394 18.51 5.97 19.49
N ALA A 395 17.61 6.24 20.43
CA ALA A 395 17.47 7.55 21.09
C ALA A 395 17.69 7.52 22.61
N HIS A 396 18.11 6.36 23.15
CA HIS A 396 18.32 6.19 24.59
C HIS A 396 19.39 5.12 24.85
N SER A 397 20.60 5.36 24.37
CA SER A 397 21.76 4.51 24.64
C SER A 397 22.32 4.69 26.06
N ASN A 398 22.81 3.63 26.71
CA ASN A 398 23.41 3.70 28.06
C ASN A 398 24.92 4.00 28.02
N ALA A 399 25.64 3.46 27.02
CA ALA A 399 27.11 3.48 26.98
C ALA A 399 27.70 3.70 25.58
N GLY A 400 26.85 3.93 24.57
CA GLY A 400 27.25 4.25 23.19
C GLY A 400 26.60 5.57 22.75
N PRO A 401 26.83 6.01 21.50
CA PRO A 401 26.08 7.09 20.91
C PRO A 401 24.68 6.63 20.45
N ASP A 402 23.76 7.58 20.43
CA ASP A 402 22.50 7.47 19.69
C ASP A 402 22.77 7.49 18.19
N TRP A 403 21.84 6.98 17.39
CA TRP A 403 22.04 6.84 15.95
C TRP A 403 20.74 6.77 15.16
N ILE A 404 20.85 7.12 13.89
CA ILE A 404 19.81 7.08 12.87
C ILE A 404 20.31 6.17 11.75
N GLU A 405 19.52 5.18 11.38
CA GLU A 405 19.79 4.32 10.24
C GLU A 405 18.84 4.63 9.09
N LEU A 406 19.40 4.75 7.88
CA LEU A 406 18.67 4.81 6.62
C LEU A 406 18.75 3.45 5.91
N TYR A 407 17.68 3.10 5.21
CA TYR A 407 17.62 1.91 4.35
C TYR A 407 17.19 2.30 2.94
N ASN A 408 17.88 1.76 1.94
CA ASN A 408 17.47 1.83 0.55
C ASN A 408 16.59 0.63 0.21
N THR A 409 15.30 0.85 -0.03
CA THR A 409 14.32 -0.19 -0.35
C THR A 409 14.36 -0.66 -1.80
N THR A 410 15.18 -0.02 -2.64
CA THR A 410 15.31 -0.34 -4.07
C THR A 410 16.54 -1.22 -4.30
N SER A 411 16.60 -1.87 -5.47
CA SER A 411 17.78 -2.62 -5.91
C SER A 411 18.91 -1.74 -6.46
N ASP A 412 18.63 -0.48 -6.76
CA ASP A 412 19.58 0.45 -7.35
C ASP A 412 20.35 1.20 -6.28
N THR A 413 21.58 1.62 -6.60
CA THR A 413 22.35 2.48 -5.69
C THR A 413 21.79 3.90 -5.73
N ILE A 414 21.49 4.48 -4.55
CA ILE A 414 20.97 5.84 -4.43
C ILE A 414 22.04 6.76 -3.85
N ASN A 415 22.27 7.89 -4.53
CA ASN A 415 23.10 8.96 -4.01
C ASN A 415 22.27 9.88 -3.10
N ILE A 416 22.68 9.96 -1.84
CA ILE A 416 22.08 10.82 -0.81
C ILE A 416 23.05 11.91 -0.35
N GLY A 417 24.20 12.06 -1.01
CA GLY A 417 25.14 13.12 -0.72
C GLY A 417 24.51 14.49 -0.93
N GLY A 418 24.73 15.39 0.02
CA GLY A 418 24.13 16.71 0.07
C GLY A 418 22.73 16.77 0.69
N TRP A 419 22.08 15.63 0.98
CA TRP A 419 20.81 15.59 1.69
C TRP A 419 20.99 15.95 3.17
N TYR A 420 19.89 16.18 3.88
CA TYR A 420 19.91 16.62 5.27
C TYR A 420 19.19 15.67 6.22
N LEU A 421 19.78 15.49 7.40
CA LEU A 421 19.13 14.91 8.58
C LEU A 421 18.78 16.01 9.59
N SER A 422 17.65 15.85 10.26
CA SER A 422 17.20 16.72 11.35
C SER A 422 16.27 15.99 12.31
N ASP A 423 16.11 16.54 13.51
CA ASP A 423 15.13 16.18 14.54
C ASP A 423 13.94 17.18 14.60
N ASP A 424 13.78 18.01 13.56
CA ASP A 424 12.83 19.13 13.58
C ASP A 424 12.30 19.49 12.17
N ASN A 425 11.00 19.31 11.97
CA ASN A 425 10.35 19.54 10.68
C ASN A 425 9.68 20.90 10.51
N ARG A 426 9.78 21.81 11.50
CA ARG A 426 8.91 22.99 11.59
C ARG A 426 9.03 23.97 10.43
N ASP A 427 10.23 24.11 9.88
CA ASP A 427 10.52 24.95 8.71
C ASP A 427 11.83 24.51 8.03
N GLU A 428 12.09 25.06 6.83
CA GLU A 428 13.27 24.71 6.03
C GLU A 428 14.62 24.88 6.75
N PRO A 429 14.90 25.98 7.48
CA PRO A 429 16.11 26.07 8.31
C PRO A 429 16.24 24.94 9.34
N ASN A 430 15.14 24.56 9.99
CA ASN A 430 15.15 23.46 10.96
C ASN A 430 15.29 22.09 10.29
N LEU A 431 14.92 21.92 9.02
CA LEU A 431 15.14 20.69 8.27
C LEU A 431 16.60 20.49 7.82
N MET A 432 17.45 21.53 7.91
CA MET A 432 18.81 21.56 7.36
C MET A 432 19.90 21.53 8.46
N LYS A 433 19.75 20.67 9.47
CA LYS A 433 20.68 20.62 10.63
C LYS A 433 21.99 19.89 10.35
N TYR A 434 21.95 18.69 9.77
CA TYR A 434 23.14 17.93 9.39
C TYR A 434 23.12 17.61 7.89
N ARG A 435 24.11 18.10 7.12
CA ARG A 435 24.27 17.82 5.69
C ARG A 435 25.14 16.58 5.49
N ILE A 436 24.58 15.56 4.85
CA ILE A 436 25.29 14.34 4.47
C ILE A 436 26.37 14.70 3.43
N ALA A 437 27.57 14.15 3.59
CA ALA A 437 28.71 14.46 2.74
C ALA A 437 28.44 14.16 1.24
N ASP A 438 28.93 15.04 0.35
CA ASP A 438 28.74 14.87 -1.09
C ASP A 438 29.32 13.52 -1.57
N GLY A 439 28.58 12.85 -2.46
CA GLY A 439 28.96 11.54 -3.01
C GLY A 439 28.67 10.34 -2.10
N THR A 440 28.04 10.55 -0.93
CA THR A 440 27.53 9.46 -0.10
C THR A 440 26.43 8.69 -0.83
N THR A 441 26.57 7.38 -0.92
CA THR A 441 25.59 6.49 -1.57
C THR A 441 25.17 5.37 -0.63
N ILE A 442 23.93 4.91 -0.76
CA ILE A 442 23.45 3.66 -0.17
C ILE A 442 23.29 2.65 -1.31
N GLY A 443 23.91 1.47 -1.19
CA GLY A 443 23.72 0.36 -2.13
C GLY A 443 22.26 -0.09 -2.21
N GLY A 444 21.91 -0.86 -3.23
CA GLY A 444 20.56 -1.43 -3.33
C GLY A 444 20.30 -2.44 -2.21
N ASN A 445 19.17 -2.34 -1.53
CA ASN A 445 18.82 -3.13 -0.34
C ASN A 445 19.89 -3.05 0.77
N ASP A 446 20.58 -1.91 0.87
CA ASP A 446 21.67 -1.68 1.80
C ASP A 446 21.30 -0.63 2.86
N TYR A 447 22.10 -0.56 3.92
CA TYR A 447 21.88 0.27 5.09
C TYR A 447 22.96 1.35 5.22
N LEU A 448 22.66 2.44 5.91
CA LEU A 448 23.65 3.43 6.30
C LEU A 448 23.31 4.04 7.65
N VAL A 449 24.26 3.98 8.59
CA VAL A 449 24.09 4.44 9.97
C VAL A 449 24.86 5.74 10.19
N PHE A 450 24.17 6.73 10.77
CA PHE A 450 24.74 7.98 11.26
C PHE A 450 24.70 7.98 12.78
N TYR A 451 25.83 8.24 13.44
CA TYR A 451 25.93 8.28 14.89
C TYR A 451 26.00 9.71 15.39
N GLN A 452 25.38 9.96 16.54
CA GLN A 452 25.28 11.29 17.13
C GLN A 452 26.66 11.91 17.36
N ASP A 453 27.60 11.18 17.95
CA ASP A 453 28.90 11.71 18.37
C ASP A 453 29.93 11.85 17.25
N THR A 454 29.79 11.10 16.15
CA THR A 454 30.68 11.20 14.98
C THR A 454 30.12 12.07 13.88
N ASP A 455 28.80 12.12 13.74
CA ASP A 455 28.11 12.78 12.64
C ASP A 455 27.31 14.00 13.16
N PHE A 456 26.02 13.86 13.44
CA PHE A 456 25.07 14.97 13.54
C PHE A 456 25.12 15.83 14.82
N ASN A 457 25.97 15.47 15.78
CA ASN A 457 26.32 16.29 16.96
C ASN A 457 27.85 16.57 17.04
N ASN A 458 28.61 16.21 16.01
CA ASN A 458 30.05 16.43 15.96
C ASN A 458 30.37 17.79 15.32
N LEU A 459 30.78 18.76 16.14
CA LEU A 459 31.17 20.10 15.65
C LEU A 459 32.41 20.11 14.74
N SER A 460 33.17 19.01 14.67
CA SER A 460 34.31 18.88 13.74
C SER A 460 33.90 18.30 12.40
N ASP A 461 32.71 17.71 12.30
CA ASP A 461 32.17 17.23 11.03
C ASP A 461 31.65 18.43 10.22
N PRO A 462 32.09 18.62 8.97
CA PRO A 462 31.68 19.76 8.15
C PRO A 462 30.20 19.72 7.76
N GLY A 463 29.54 18.56 7.86
CA GLY A 463 28.10 18.39 7.66
C GLY A 463 27.26 18.97 8.80
N THR A 464 27.82 19.10 10.01
CA THR A 464 27.10 19.63 11.18
C THR A 464 26.91 21.14 11.07
N LEU A 465 25.77 21.58 10.54
CA LEU A 465 25.40 23.00 10.45
C LEU A 465 24.78 23.49 11.75
N THR A 466 23.90 22.67 12.33
CA THR A 466 23.34 22.85 13.67
C THR A 466 23.37 21.51 14.38
N PRO A 467 24.17 21.34 15.45
CA PRO A 467 24.24 20.07 16.17
C PRO A 467 22.90 19.75 16.82
N PHE A 468 22.51 18.49 16.79
CA PHE A 468 21.32 17.98 17.48
C PHE A 468 21.57 16.61 18.10
N GLY A 469 20.67 16.17 18.97
CA GLY A 469 20.75 14.86 19.61
C GLY A 469 19.35 14.32 19.84
N LEU A 470 19.24 13.01 19.98
CA LEU A 470 17.92 12.39 20.04
C LEU A 470 17.33 12.35 21.45
N SER A 471 16.03 12.60 21.55
CA SER A 471 15.30 12.62 22.82
C SER A 471 14.78 11.23 23.20
N GLU A 472 15.23 10.72 24.35
CA GLU A 472 14.70 9.48 24.96
C GLU A 472 13.19 9.53 25.25
N ASN A 473 12.63 10.74 25.30
CA ASN A 473 11.22 11.03 25.56
C ASN A 473 10.34 10.96 24.30
N GLY A 474 10.94 10.79 23.13
CA GLY A 474 10.27 10.81 21.84
C GLY A 474 10.29 12.19 21.17
N GLU A 475 10.29 12.16 19.84
CA GLU A 475 10.35 13.30 18.92
C GLU A 475 10.23 12.77 17.48
N GLU A 476 10.82 13.45 16.50
CA GLU A 476 10.85 13.05 15.10
C GLU A 476 12.26 12.99 14.52
N VAL A 477 12.42 12.26 13.42
CA VAL A 477 13.60 12.35 12.54
C VAL A 477 13.14 12.65 11.12
N CYS A 478 13.87 13.53 10.45
CA CYS A 478 13.61 13.98 9.10
C CYS A 478 14.81 13.68 8.19
N LEU A 479 14.53 13.13 7.00
CA LEU A 479 15.46 13.06 5.88
C LEU A 479 14.95 13.95 4.75
N SER A 480 15.81 14.85 4.27
CA SER A 480 15.45 15.86 3.29
C SER A 480 16.40 15.91 2.11
N SER A 481 15.92 15.71 0.89
CA SER A 481 16.76 15.85 -0.29
C SER A 481 17.09 17.31 -0.62
N TYR A 482 18.24 17.48 -1.24
CA TYR A 482 18.72 18.77 -1.73
C TYR A 482 19.52 18.56 -3.01
N ILE A 483 19.44 19.51 -3.93
CA ILE A 483 20.24 19.53 -5.16
C ILE A 483 20.83 20.94 -5.28
N ASP A 484 22.16 21.09 -5.40
CA ASP A 484 22.81 22.41 -5.35
C ASP A 484 22.26 23.42 -6.38
N THR A 485 21.78 22.94 -7.53
CA THR A 485 21.19 23.80 -8.58
C THR A 485 19.84 24.39 -8.22
N SER A 486 19.11 23.84 -7.24
CA SER A 486 17.79 24.35 -6.82
C SER A 486 17.92 25.51 -5.82
N GLY A 487 18.98 25.55 -5.02
CA GLY A 487 19.16 26.55 -3.94
C GLY A 487 18.21 26.38 -2.75
N TYR A 488 17.34 25.36 -2.76
CA TYR A 488 16.32 25.03 -1.76
C TYR A 488 16.18 23.51 -1.61
N LEU A 489 15.61 23.03 -0.50
CA LEU A 489 15.25 21.61 -0.37
C LEU A 489 14.34 21.18 -1.53
N THR A 490 14.51 19.95 -2.00
CA THR A 490 13.71 19.36 -3.06
C THR A 490 12.58 18.48 -2.49
N GLY A 491 11.71 17.94 -3.35
CA GLY A 491 10.46 17.28 -2.93
C GLY A 491 10.59 15.92 -2.23
N TYR A 492 11.79 15.35 -2.06
CA TYR A 492 11.91 14.11 -1.29
C TYR A 492 12.02 14.43 0.20
N ARG A 493 11.02 13.99 0.96
CA ARG A 493 10.97 14.11 2.41
C ARG A 493 10.54 12.79 3.02
N GLN A 494 11.29 12.34 4.02
CA GLN A 494 10.83 11.30 4.94
C GLN A 494 10.84 11.85 6.36
N VAL A 495 9.74 11.65 7.08
CA VAL A 495 9.61 12.03 8.49
C VAL A 495 9.12 10.80 9.24
N GLU A 496 9.81 10.45 10.31
CA GLU A 496 9.40 9.37 11.20
C GLU A 496 9.24 9.91 12.63
N ASN A 497 8.05 9.74 13.20
CA ASN A 497 7.75 10.13 14.56
C ASN A 497 7.96 8.92 15.48
N PHE A 498 8.66 9.13 16.59
CA PHE A 498 8.92 8.07 17.55
C PHE A 498 8.63 8.53 18.98
N GLY A 499 8.08 7.62 19.79
CA GLY A 499 7.73 7.92 21.19
C GLY A 499 8.90 7.67 22.15
N ALA A 500 8.64 7.86 23.44
CA ALA A 500 9.62 7.54 24.48
C ALA A 500 10.16 6.11 24.35
N SER A 501 11.47 5.95 24.53
CA SER A 501 12.20 4.71 24.28
C SER A 501 12.75 4.11 25.58
N GLN A 502 12.85 2.78 25.61
CA GLN A 502 13.55 2.09 26.71
C GLN A 502 15.05 2.21 26.50
N THR A 503 15.80 2.31 27.60
CA THR A 503 17.26 2.31 27.53
C THR A 503 17.79 1.09 26.76
N ASN A 504 18.67 1.33 25.78
CA ASN A 504 19.28 0.37 24.86
C ASN A 504 18.30 -0.41 23.96
N ILE A 505 17.12 0.13 23.70
CA ILE A 505 16.17 -0.46 22.75
C ILE A 505 15.90 0.55 21.65
N SER A 506 16.27 0.19 20.43
CA SER A 506 15.96 0.94 19.24
C SER A 506 14.47 0.84 18.86
N LEU A 507 14.02 1.84 18.12
CA LEU A 507 12.74 1.85 17.42
C LEU A 507 13.03 1.67 15.94
N GLY A 508 12.35 0.75 15.26
CA GLY A 508 12.63 0.42 13.87
C GLY A 508 11.37 0.07 13.08
N ARG A 509 11.52 0.11 11.76
CA ARG A 509 10.49 -0.18 10.78
C ARG A 509 10.21 -1.68 10.71
N TYR A 510 8.96 -2.08 10.94
CA TYR A 510 8.48 -3.46 10.82
C TYR A 510 7.41 -3.56 9.74
N TYR A 511 7.63 -4.42 8.74
CA TYR A 511 6.66 -4.70 7.68
C TYR A 511 5.51 -5.54 8.23
N LYS A 512 4.28 -5.18 7.90
CA LYS A 512 3.07 -5.95 8.17
C LYS A 512 2.56 -6.57 6.88
N PRO A 513 2.87 -7.86 6.61
CA PRO A 513 2.44 -8.52 5.38
C PRO A 513 0.92 -8.56 5.22
N SER A 514 0.18 -8.49 6.32
CA SER A 514 -1.29 -8.52 6.34
C SER A 514 -1.96 -7.28 5.75
N THR A 515 -1.26 -6.15 5.73
CA THR A 515 -1.82 -4.83 5.38
C THR A 515 -0.92 -4.04 4.42
N GLY A 516 0.15 -4.66 3.92
CA GLY A 516 1.04 -4.04 2.92
C GLY A 516 1.75 -2.77 3.39
N ASN A 517 1.81 -2.51 4.70
CA ASN A 517 2.38 -1.27 5.25
C ASN A 517 3.32 -1.56 6.43
N PHE A 518 3.79 -0.50 7.11
CA PHE A 518 4.82 -0.60 8.13
C PHE A 518 4.41 0.09 9.42
N ASN A 519 4.94 -0.38 10.54
CA ASN A 519 4.91 0.33 11.81
C ASN A 519 6.34 0.61 12.27
N PHE A 520 6.55 1.75 12.95
CA PHE A 520 7.79 2.04 13.64
C PHE A 520 7.67 1.65 15.12
N VAL A 521 8.47 0.67 15.57
CA VAL A 521 8.24 -0.09 16.82
C VAL A 521 9.51 -0.45 17.56
N ALA A 522 9.39 -0.76 18.85
CA ALA A 522 10.54 -1.21 19.62
C ALA A 522 11.06 -2.53 19.05
N MET A 523 12.36 -2.63 18.82
CA MET A 523 13.03 -3.83 18.30
C MET A 523 13.39 -4.78 19.44
N ASP A 524 13.37 -6.10 19.18
CA ASP A 524 13.77 -7.10 20.19
C ASP A 524 15.26 -6.98 20.54
N TYR A 525 16.08 -6.70 19.53
CA TYR A 525 17.48 -6.30 19.64
C TYR A 525 17.86 -5.31 18.54
N ASN A 526 18.87 -4.48 18.83
CA ASN A 526 19.32 -3.42 17.93
C ASN A 526 20.06 -4.03 16.73
N THR A 527 19.81 -3.51 15.53
CA THR A 527 20.27 -4.10 14.26
C THR A 527 20.99 -3.12 13.32
N PRO A 528 21.89 -2.24 13.82
CA PRO A 528 22.58 -1.30 12.93
C PRO A 528 23.37 -2.04 11.84
N ASP A 529 23.26 -1.53 10.61
CA ASP A 529 23.83 -2.07 9.38
C ASP A 529 23.27 -3.45 8.98
N SER A 530 22.01 -3.73 9.33
CA SER A 530 21.37 -5.03 9.04
C SER A 530 19.84 -4.98 9.06
N ASN A 531 19.19 -6.06 8.63
CA ASN A 531 17.74 -6.17 8.73
C ASN A 531 17.25 -6.01 10.17
N ASN A 532 16.21 -5.19 10.33
CA ASN A 532 15.51 -5.01 11.59
C ASN A 532 15.10 -6.34 12.23
N SER A 533 15.28 -6.43 13.54
CA SER A 533 14.78 -7.57 14.31
C SER A 533 13.25 -7.59 14.37
N TYR A 534 12.70 -8.69 14.89
CA TYR A 534 11.27 -8.75 15.15
C TYR A 534 10.87 -7.69 16.22
N PRO A 535 9.63 -7.18 16.21
CA PRO A 535 9.18 -6.26 17.24
C PRO A 535 9.31 -6.87 18.64
N LYS A 536 9.71 -6.04 19.60
CA LYS A 536 9.71 -6.41 21.01
C LYS A 536 8.28 -6.53 21.52
N VAL A 537 7.89 -7.75 21.90
CA VAL A 537 6.54 -8.05 22.41
C VAL A 537 6.59 -8.29 23.92
N GLY A 538 5.66 -7.65 24.65
CA GLY A 538 5.50 -7.81 26.09
C GLY A 538 6.39 -6.89 26.92
N PRO A 539 6.46 -7.11 28.25
CA PRO A 539 6.09 -8.33 28.96
C PRO A 539 4.58 -8.51 29.20
N VAL A 540 3.80 -7.45 29.04
CA VAL A 540 2.32 -7.48 29.13
C VAL A 540 1.76 -7.08 27.79
N VAL A 541 0.75 -7.80 27.32
CA VAL A 541 0.13 -7.60 26.01
C VAL A 541 -1.37 -7.40 26.14
N ILE A 542 -1.96 -6.64 25.21
CA ILE A 542 -3.41 -6.59 25.01
C ILE A 542 -3.79 -7.92 24.33
N ASN A 543 -4.64 -8.71 24.99
CA ASN A 543 -4.91 -10.09 24.62
C ASN A 543 -6.34 -10.30 24.10
N GLU A 544 -7.29 -9.54 24.62
CA GLU A 544 -8.70 -9.60 24.22
C GLU A 544 -9.35 -8.22 24.35
N ILE A 545 -10.20 -7.87 23.38
CA ILE A 545 -10.93 -6.60 23.35
C ILE A 545 -12.39 -6.90 23.03
N MET A 546 -13.29 -6.53 23.94
CA MET A 546 -14.74 -6.51 23.70
C MET A 546 -15.17 -5.05 23.55
N TYR A 547 -15.16 -4.56 22.31
CA TYR A 547 -15.46 -3.16 22.01
C TYR A 547 -16.92 -2.91 21.63
N ASN A 548 -17.62 -3.90 21.07
CA ASN A 548 -19.05 -3.77 20.74
C ASN A 548 -19.85 -5.00 21.23
N PRO A 549 -20.32 -4.98 22.49
CA PRO A 549 -21.15 -6.06 23.04
C PRO A 549 -22.47 -6.24 22.25
N PRO A 550 -22.97 -7.47 22.08
CA PRO A 550 -24.15 -7.75 21.25
C PRO A 550 -25.46 -7.23 21.85
N THR A 551 -25.41 -6.76 23.10
CA THR A 551 -26.52 -6.12 23.80
C THR A 551 -26.62 -4.62 23.46
N GLY A 552 -25.58 -4.05 22.83
CA GLY A 552 -25.40 -2.61 22.67
C GLY A 552 -25.09 -1.87 23.98
N ASN A 553 -24.87 -2.60 25.08
CA ASN A 553 -24.57 -2.02 26.38
C ASN A 553 -23.06 -1.84 26.57
N GLN A 554 -22.56 -0.64 26.34
CA GLN A 554 -21.14 -0.30 26.46
C GLN A 554 -20.54 -0.55 27.87
N ASN A 555 -21.37 -0.69 28.90
CA ASN A 555 -20.89 -1.06 30.23
C ASN A 555 -20.38 -2.51 30.31
N GLU A 556 -20.69 -3.35 29.31
CA GLU A 556 -20.18 -4.72 29.18
C GLU A 556 -18.80 -4.78 28.51
N GLU A 557 -18.29 -3.67 27.97
CA GLU A 557 -16.98 -3.60 27.34
C GLU A 557 -15.84 -3.91 28.31
N TYR A 558 -14.81 -4.60 27.82
CA TYR A 558 -13.62 -4.89 28.59
C TYR A 558 -12.37 -5.03 27.72
N ILE A 559 -11.23 -4.84 28.36
CA ILE A 559 -9.90 -5.12 27.82
C ILE A 559 -9.26 -6.18 28.70
N GLU A 560 -8.70 -7.22 28.11
CA GLU A 560 -7.86 -8.18 28.79
C GLU A 560 -6.38 -7.91 28.53
N LEU A 561 -5.61 -7.88 29.61
CA LEU A 561 -4.16 -7.88 29.58
C LEU A 561 -3.63 -9.25 29.97
N HIS A 562 -2.62 -9.72 29.25
CA HIS A 562 -1.93 -10.98 29.53
C HIS A 562 -0.45 -10.74 29.79
N ASN A 563 0.09 -11.32 30.87
CA ASN A 563 1.52 -11.34 31.12
C ASN A 563 2.14 -12.57 30.47
N ILE A 564 2.87 -12.39 29.38
CA ILE A 564 3.47 -13.50 28.61
C ILE A 564 4.75 -14.05 29.24
N THR A 565 5.19 -13.51 30.37
CA THR A 565 6.45 -13.90 31.01
C THR A 565 6.28 -14.93 32.12
N GLY A 566 7.37 -15.65 32.41
CA GLY A 566 7.44 -16.61 33.51
C GLY A 566 7.57 -16.00 34.91
N PHE A 567 7.42 -14.68 35.06
CA PHE A 567 7.53 -13.97 36.33
C PHE A 567 6.36 -13.00 36.51
N THR A 568 6.04 -12.65 37.77
CA THR A 568 5.02 -11.63 38.04
C THR A 568 5.48 -10.26 37.52
N VAL A 569 4.62 -9.58 36.77
CA VAL A 569 4.83 -8.20 36.34
C VAL A 569 4.08 -7.26 37.27
N THR A 570 4.76 -6.24 37.78
CA THR A 570 4.15 -5.15 38.56
C THR A 570 3.91 -3.95 37.65
N LEU A 571 2.66 -3.48 37.56
CA LEU A 571 2.26 -2.33 36.73
C LEU A 571 2.56 -0.98 37.42
N TYR A 572 3.73 -0.90 38.05
CA TYR A 572 4.26 0.25 38.78
C TYR A 572 5.78 0.26 38.69
N ARG A 573 6.38 1.42 38.38
CA ARG A 573 7.82 1.62 38.31
C ARG A 573 8.28 2.33 39.57
N TYR A 574 8.94 1.61 40.48
CA TYR A 574 9.42 2.15 41.76
C TYR A 574 10.48 3.23 41.60
N ASP A 575 11.38 3.06 40.63
CA ASP A 575 12.42 4.03 40.30
C ASP A 575 11.87 5.33 39.70
N LYS A 576 10.70 5.28 39.06
CA LYS A 576 9.96 6.45 38.56
C LYS A 576 8.84 6.93 39.49
N SER A 577 8.57 6.20 40.58
CA SER A 577 7.50 6.46 41.56
C SER A 577 6.10 6.67 40.93
N THR A 578 5.76 5.91 39.89
CA THR A 578 4.46 6.05 39.20
C THR A 578 4.01 4.75 38.52
N SER A 579 2.71 4.68 38.24
CA SER A 579 2.04 3.52 37.65
C SER A 579 2.10 3.51 36.13
N TRP A 580 1.96 2.32 35.55
CA TRP A 580 1.60 2.17 34.15
C TRP A 580 0.23 2.79 33.89
N LYS A 581 -0.07 3.11 32.63
CA LYS A 581 -1.38 3.62 32.22
C LYS A 581 -1.70 3.23 30.78
N PHE A 582 -2.97 3.34 30.42
CA PHE A 582 -3.34 3.48 29.02
C PHE A 582 -3.03 4.91 28.59
N THR A 583 -2.33 5.03 27.47
CA THR A 583 -1.93 6.33 26.87
C THR A 583 -2.79 6.69 25.67
N ASP A 584 -3.65 5.77 25.22
CA ASP A 584 -4.55 5.96 24.10
C ASP A 584 -5.79 5.05 24.22
N GLY A 585 -6.86 5.45 23.56
CA GLY A 585 -8.19 4.84 23.55
C GLY A 585 -9.01 5.08 24.83
N ILE A 586 -8.45 4.72 25.99
CA ILE A 586 -9.11 4.92 27.29
C ILE A 586 -8.23 5.67 28.28
N ASP A 587 -8.88 6.35 29.22
CA ASP A 587 -8.22 6.99 30.35
C ASP A 587 -8.19 6.04 31.55
N TYR A 588 -7.03 5.42 31.79
CA TYR A 588 -6.85 4.54 32.95
C TYR A 588 -5.40 4.49 33.44
N THR A 589 -5.18 4.79 34.72
CA THR A 589 -3.88 4.64 35.41
C THR A 589 -4.01 3.59 36.50
N PHE A 590 -3.11 2.61 36.52
CA PHE A 590 -3.18 1.50 37.49
C PHE A 590 -2.95 2.00 38.93
N ASN A 591 -3.62 1.38 39.90
CA ASN A 591 -3.46 1.79 41.30
C ASN A 591 -2.00 1.60 41.77
N PRO A 592 -1.35 2.64 42.33
CA PRO A 592 0.02 2.53 42.85
C PRO A 592 0.08 1.85 44.24
N SER A 593 -1.03 1.80 44.99
CA SER A 593 -1.05 1.27 46.36
C SER A 593 -2.38 0.59 46.73
N PRO A 594 -2.41 -0.75 46.86
CA PRO A 594 -1.32 -1.66 46.48
C PRO A 594 -1.07 -1.60 44.97
N ALA A 595 0.19 -1.74 44.56
CA ALA A 595 0.54 -1.80 43.15
C ALA A 595 -0.13 -3.00 42.49
N VAL A 596 -0.77 -2.78 41.34
CA VAL A 596 -1.38 -3.84 40.54
C VAL A 596 -0.29 -4.76 40.01
N THR A 597 -0.53 -6.08 40.07
CA THR A 597 0.39 -7.10 39.55
C THR A 597 -0.34 -8.09 38.67
N ILE A 598 0.32 -8.63 37.65
CA ILE A 598 -0.18 -9.75 36.85
C ILE A 598 0.78 -10.93 37.11
N PRO A 599 0.32 -12.06 37.68
CA PRO A 599 1.16 -13.24 37.90
C PRO A 599 1.79 -13.75 36.59
N ALA A 600 2.83 -14.59 36.71
CA ALA A 600 3.43 -15.28 35.57
C ALA A 600 2.35 -15.99 34.73
N TYR A 601 2.32 -15.75 33.42
CA TYR A 601 1.30 -16.27 32.50
C TYR A 601 -0.16 -15.94 32.91
N GLY A 602 -0.35 -14.93 33.75
CA GLY A 602 -1.65 -14.53 34.29
C GLY A 602 -2.40 -13.55 33.40
N TYR A 603 -3.67 -13.34 33.73
CA TYR A 603 -4.58 -12.42 33.05
C TYR A 603 -5.08 -11.36 34.03
N LEU A 604 -5.38 -10.18 33.49
CA LEU A 604 -6.05 -9.09 34.18
C LEU A 604 -7.13 -8.52 33.27
N ILE A 605 -8.34 -8.40 33.80
CA ILE A 605 -9.47 -7.78 33.11
C ILE A 605 -9.61 -6.34 33.57
N LEU A 606 -9.75 -5.43 32.62
CA LEU A 606 -10.16 -4.06 32.85
C LEU A 606 -11.56 -3.89 32.24
N ALA A 607 -12.59 -3.93 33.09
CA ALA A 607 -13.99 -3.79 32.71
C ALA A 607 -14.45 -2.32 32.84
N ARG A 608 -15.41 -1.91 32.01
CA ARG A 608 -15.99 -0.55 32.15
C ARG A 608 -16.79 -0.40 33.42
N ASP A 609 -17.68 -1.36 33.68
CA ASP A 609 -18.52 -1.49 34.86
C ASP A 609 -18.49 -2.95 35.33
N LEU A 610 -18.08 -3.17 36.58
CA LEU A 610 -17.92 -4.53 37.09
C LEU A 610 -19.25 -5.29 37.17
N THR A 611 -20.37 -4.59 37.42
CA THR A 611 -21.68 -5.22 37.58
C THR A 611 -22.19 -5.74 36.24
N ALA A 612 -22.17 -4.91 35.20
CA ALA A 612 -22.57 -5.27 33.84
C ALA A 612 -21.67 -6.37 33.27
N PHE A 613 -20.35 -6.23 33.41
CA PHE A 613 -19.39 -7.26 33.01
C PHE A 613 -19.67 -8.61 33.69
N THR A 614 -19.81 -8.63 35.03
CA THR A 614 -20.05 -9.88 35.77
C THR A 614 -21.40 -10.50 35.43
N LEU A 615 -22.43 -9.68 35.17
CA LEU A 615 -23.73 -10.16 34.73
C LEU A 615 -23.65 -10.86 33.37
N ARG A 616 -22.79 -10.37 32.46
CA ARG A 616 -22.65 -10.88 31.10
C ARG A 616 -21.72 -12.08 31.00
N TYR A 617 -20.54 -12.01 31.62
CA TYR A 617 -19.45 -12.99 31.46
C TYR A 617 -19.23 -13.89 32.68
N GLY A 618 -19.91 -13.62 33.79
CA GLY A 618 -19.80 -14.40 35.02
C GLY A 618 -18.56 -14.05 35.85
N SER A 619 -18.27 -14.87 36.87
CA SER A 619 -17.10 -14.70 37.72
C SER A 619 -15.84 -15.23 37.02
N MET A 620 -14.74 -14.48 37.10
CA MET A 620 -13.46 -14.90 36.53
C MET A 620 -12.82 -16.07 37.30
N PRO A 621 -11.93 -16.86 36.64
CA PRO A 621 -11.17 -17.90 37.30
C PRO A 621 -10.40 -17.40 38.53
N PRO A 622 -10.17 -18.25 39.55
CA PRO A 622 -9.38 -17.87 40.72
C PRO A 622 -8.00 -17.32 40.34
N GLY A 623 -7.67 -16.13 40.84
CA GLY A 623 -6.39 -15.45 40.59
C GLY A 623 -6.41 -14.42 39.46
N VAL A 624 -7.46 -14.39 38.63
CA VAL A 624 -7.67 -13.32 37.64
C VAL A 624 -8.25 -12.10 38.36
N GLN A 625 -7.55 -10.97 38.25
CA GLN A 625 -8.03 -9.69 38.79
C GLN A 625 -8.97 -9.03 37.78
N VAL A 626 -10.09 -8.51 38.27
CA VAL A 626 -10.99 -7.65 37.49
C VAL A 626 -10.93 -6.26 38.11
N LEU A 627 -10.44 -5.30 37.34
CA LEU A 627 -10.43 -3.89 37.67
C LEU A 627 -11.58 -3.20 36.93
N GLU A 628 -12.05 -2.08 37.48
CA GLU A 628 -13.11 -1.28 36.87
C GLU A 628 -12.74 0.21 36.79
N GLY A 629 -13.53 0.97 36.02
CA GLY A 629 -13.58 2.42 36.16
C GLY A 629 -12.63 3.21 35.25
N TYR A 630 -12.22 2.65 34.11
CA TYR A 630 -11.69 3.52 33.04
C TYR A 630 -12.78 4.47 32.54
N THR A 631 -12.37 5.68 32.13
CA THR A 631 -13.26 6.66 31.52
C THR A 631 -13.09 6.68 30.00
N GLY A 632 -14.14 7.11 29.30
CA GLY A 632 -14.29 6.86 27.86
C GLY A 632 -15.14 5.61 27.59
N TYR A 633 -15.17 5.22 26.32
CA TYR A 633 -15.78 4.00 25.78
C TYR A 633 -14.85 3.46 24.70
N LEU A 634 -14.86 2.14 24.52
CA LEU A 634 -14.23 1.59 23.35
C LEU A 634 -15.03 2.00 22.11
N SER A 635 -14.34 2.37 21.04
CA SER A 635 -14.99 2.82 19.81
C SER A 635 -15.55 1.63 19.05
N ASN A 636 -16.86 1.66 18.77
CA ASN A 636 -17.51 0.66 17.93
C ASN A 636 -17.00 0.64 16.48
N ALA A 637 -16.40 1.74 16.01
CA ALA A 637 -15.83 1.86 14.66
C ALA A 637 -14.34 1.48 14.61
N GLY A 638 -13.73 1.15 15.76
CA GLY A 638 -12.29 1.02 15.88
C GLY A 638 -11.60 2.22 16.50
N GLU A 639 -10.40 1.99 17.06
CA GLU A 639 -9.54 3.00 17.66
C GLU A 639 -8.11 2.47 17.87
N ARG A 640 -7.22 3.33 18.37
CA ARG A 640 -5.89 2.96 18.86
C ARG A 640 -5.91 2.79 20.37
N LEU A 641 -5.72 1.56 20.84
CA LEU A 641 -5.54 1.23 22.24
C LEU A 641 -4.07 1.01 22.55
N GLN A 642 -3.54 1.68 23.59
CA GLN A 642 -2.11 1.59 23.92
C GLN A 642 -1.86 1.57 25.43
N ILE A 643 -1.07 0.60 25.88
CA ILE A 643 -0.54 0.55 27.25
C ILE A 643 0.91 1.03 27.29
N GLY A 644 1.20 1.92 28.22
CA GLY A 644 2.52 2.52 28.41
C GLY A 644 3.06 2.31 29.83
N MET A 645 4.37 2.08 29.92
CA MET A 645 5.09 2.14 31.18
C MET A 645 5.74 3.52 31.38
N PRO A 646 5.91 4.01 32.62
CA PRO A 646 6.59 5.28 32.87
C PRO A 646 8.04 5.31 32.35
N GLY A 647 8.33 6.28 31.48
CA GLY A 647 9.66 6.57 30.89
C GLY A 647 10.45 7.64 31.65
N ASP A 648 10.84 8.73 30.99
CA ASP A 648 11.49 9.88 31.62
C ASP A 648 10.56 11.12 31.71
N VAL A 649 11.03 12.15 32.41
CA VAL A 649 10.30 13.44 32.49
C VAL A 649 10.96 14.38 31.51
N ASP A 650 10.16 15.04 30.67
CA ASP A 650 10.68 16.01 29.71
C ASP A 650 11.05 17.35 30.36
N ASN A 651 11.55 18.28 29.53
CA ASN A 651 11.96 19.61 29.98
C ASN A 651 10.81 20.48 30.49
N LEU A 652 9.55 20.10 30.24
CA LEU A 652 8.36 20.79 30.74
C LEU A 652 7.87 20.21 32.08
N GLY A 653 8.50 19.14 32.58
CA GLY A 653 8.09 18.46 33.79
C GLY A 653 7.00 17.41 33.55
N GLU A 654 6.70 17.08 32.29
CA GLU A 654 5.68 16.09 31.94
C GLU A 654 6.27 14.69 31.82
N ARG A 655 5.54 13.72 32.37
CA ARG A 655 5.95 12.32 32.41
C ARG A 655 5.65 11.65 31.08
N GLN A 656 6.68 11.22 30.38
CA GLN A 656 6.52 10.43 29.16
C GLN A 656 6.37 8.94 29.49
N TYR A 657 5.71 8.24 28.57
CA TYR A 657 5.36 6.83 28.71
C TYR A 657 5.85 6.03 27.51
N ILE A 658 6.61 4.98 27.80
CA ILE A 658 7.17 4.08 26.81
C ILE A 658 6.11 3.05 26.46
N ARG A 659 5.77 2.96 25.17
CA ARG A 659 4.80 1.99 24.65
C ARG A 659 5.26 0.56 24.95
N ILE A 660 4.39 -0.23 25.57
CA ILE A 660 4.61 -1.66 25.81
C ILE A 660 3.84 -2.52 24.81
N ASP A 661 2.58 -2.19 24.56
CA ASP A 661 1.78 -2.82 23.51
C ASP A 661 0.77 -1.82 22.95
N ARG A 662 0.39 -2.02 21.69
CA ARG A 662 -0.58 -1.19 20.99
C ARG A 662 -1.37 -2.06 20.01
N VAL A 663 -2.65 -1.76 19.89
CA VAL A 663 -3.53 -2.30 18.86
C VAL A 663 -4.33 -1.15 18.28
N THR A 664 -4.24 -0.94 16.97
CA THR A 664 -5.14 -0.08 16.20
C THR A 664 -6.13 -1.00 15.51
N TYR A 665 -7.28 -1.21 16.13
CA TYR A 665 -8.33 -2.10 15.63
C TYR A 665 -9.40 -1.33 14.85
N SER A 666 -10.10 -2.05 13.98
CA SER A 666 -11.25 -1.56 13.20
C SER A 666 -12.42 -2.53 13.34
N ASP A 667 -13.60 -2.09 12.88
CA ASP A 667 -14.83 -2.88 12.88
C ASP A 667 -15.00 -3.78 11.64
N GLY A 668 -14.10 -3.67 10.66
CA GLY A 668 -14.19 -4.40 9.40
C GLY A 668 -14.96 -3.65 8.31
N SER A 669 -15.26 -2.37 8.51
CA SER A 669 -16.07 -1.55 7.59
C SER A 669 -15.39 -0.28 7.06
N HIS A 670 -14.12 -0.05 7.40
CA HIS A 670 -13.35 1.14 6.99
C HIS A 670 -12.31 0.81 5.91
N ASP A 671 -12.77 0.38 4.73
CA ASP A 671 -11.90 0.07 3.60
C ASP A 671 -11.14 1.30 3.09
N GLU A 672 -11.72 2.50 3.23
CA GLU A 672 -11.12 3.77 2.84
C GLU A 672 -9.82 4.11 3.58
N ASP A 673 -9.60 3.54 4.76
CA ASP A 673 -8.49 3.86 5.65
C ASP A 673 -7.35 2.81 5.58
N VAL A 674 -7.51 1.77 4.75
CA VAL A 674 -6.58 0.63 4.67
C VAL A 674 -5.97 0.53 3.26
N PRO A 675 -4.64 0.36 3.15
CA PRO A 675 -4.01 0.06 1.86
C PRO A 675 -4.65 -1.18 1.22
N GLY A 676 -5.11 -1.05 -0.02
CA GLY A 676 -5.77 -2.13 -0.77
C GLY A 676 -7.31 -2.15 -0.66
N GLY A 677 -7.93 -1.23 0.09
CA GLY A 677 -9.39 -1.08 0.09
C GLY A 677 -10.14 -2.25 0.73
N VAL A 678 -9.51 -2.95 1.67
CA VAL A 678 -10.15 -4.04 2.43
C VAL A 678 -9.77 -3.94 3.90
N ASP A 679 -10.77 -3.76 4.75
CA ASP A 679 -10.59 -3.85 6.20
C ASP A 679 -10.60 -5.32 6.66
N TYR A 680 -9.41 -5.86 6.94
CA TYR A 680 -9.24 -7.25 7.35
C TYR A 680 -9.63 -7.52 8.81
N TRP A 681 -10.08 -6.52 9.57
CA TRP A 681 -10.49 -6.73 10.95
C TRP A 681 -11.73 -7.63 11.05
N PRO A 682 -11.80 -8.54 12.05
CA PRO A 682 -12.90 -9.49 12.15
C PRO A 682 -14.25 -8.82 12.47
N PHE A 683 -15.11 -8.64 11.46
CA PHE A 683 -16.45 -8.05 11.61
C PHE A 683 -17.35 -8.77 12.63
N MET A 684 -17.11 -10.05 12.92
CA MET A 684 -17.88 -10.78 13.95
C MET A 684 -17.69 -10.19 15.36
N ALA A 685 -16.61 -9.44 15.60
CA ALA A 685 -16.40 -8.72 16.86
C ALA A 685 -17.22 -7.42 16.96
N ASP A 686 -17.82 -6.97 15.86
CA ASP A 686 -18.65 -5.78 15.80
C ASP A 686 -20.12 -6.11 16.14
N GLY A 687 -20.44 -6.30 17.42
CA GLY A 687 -21.83 -6.43 17.86
C GLY A 687 -22.47 -7.81 17.59
N PHE A 688 -21.77 -8.74 16.94
CA PHE A 688 -22.25 -10.13 16.75
C PHE A 688 -21.91 -11.06 17.91
N GLY A 689 -21.32 -10.53 18.98
CA GLY A 689 -21.10 -11.23 20.24
C GLY A 689 -19.76 -11.91 20.38
N HIS A 690 -18.86 -11.77 19.42
CA HIS A 690 -17.46 -12.15 19.57
C HIS A 690 -16.66 -10.98 20.16
N SER A 691 -15.53 -11.29 20.80
CA SER A 691 -14.45 -10.35 21.10
C SER A 691 -13.40 -10.41 19.99
N LEU A 692 -12.57 -9.38 19.90
CA LEU A 692 -11.27 -9.50 19.25
C LEU A 692 -10.34 -10.26 20.18
N SER A 693 -9.87 -11.42 19.74
CA SER A 693 -8.95 -12.26 20.49
C SER A 693 -7.62 -12.37 19.75
N ARG A 694 -6.52 -12.09 20.45
CA ARG A 694 -5.18 -12.30 19.92
C ARG A 694 -4.92 -13.79 19.72
N ARG A 695 -4.32 -14.16 18.59
CA ARG A 695 -4.06 -15.56 18.22
C ARG A 695 -2.83 -16.10 18.95
N VAL A 696 -1.73 -15.37 18.90
CA VAL A 696 -0.46 -15.74 19.50
C VAL A 696 0.04 -14.56 20.34
N PRO A 697 0.03 -14.69 21.69
CA PRO A 697 0.42 -13.60 22.58
C PRO A 697 1.86 -13.10 22.40
N SER A 698 2.77 -13.96 21.94
CA SER A 698 4.18 -13.60 21.67
C SER A 698 4.41 -12.92 20.32
N ASP A 699 3.45 -12.98 19.40
CA ASP A 699 3.57 -12.37 18.08
C ASP A 699 3.13 -10.91 18.15
N TYR A 700 3.56 -10.07 17.20
CA TYR A 700 3.29 -8.64 17.19
C TYR A 700 1.78 -8.34 17.24
N GLY A 701 1.40 -7.42 18.15
CA GLY A 701 0.00 -7.16 18.50
C GLY A 701 -0.70 -6.16 17.58
N ASN A 702 0.03 -5.26 16.93
CA ASN A 702 -0.57 -4.23 16.07
C ASN A 702 -0.64 -4.68 14.60
N ASP A 703 -0.95 -5.95 14.38
CA ASP A 703 -1.10 -6.58 13.07
C ASP A 703 -2.35 -7.46 13.09
N VAL A 704 -3.30 -7.16 12.21
CA VAL A 704 -4.61 -7.83 12.11
C VAL A 704 -4.48 -9.34 11.87
N ALA A 705 -3.39 -9.82 11.25
CA ALA A 705 -3.16 -11.25 11.08
C ALA A 705 -3.06 -12.00 12.42
N ASN A 706 -2.67 -11.31 13.50
CA ASN A 706 -2.63 -11.87 14.85
C ASN A 706 -3.96 -11.75 15.62
N TRP A 707 -5.05 -11.37 14.96
CA TRP A 707 -6.37 -11.22 15.58
C TRP A 707 -7.43 -12.10 14.91
N LYS A 708 -8.46 -12.44 15.69
CA LYS A 708 -9.66 -13.14 15.23
C LYS A 708 -10.87 -12.70 16.05
N GLY A 709 -12.05 -12.79 15.46
CA GLY A 709 -13.30 -12.73 16.22
C GLY A 709 -13.58 -14.09 16.85
N ALA A 710 -13.60 -14.19 18.17
CA ALA A 710 -13.92 -15.42 18.88
C ALA A 710 -14.94 -15.20 20.00
N LEU A 711 -15.54 -16.29 20.50
CA LEU A 711 -16.41 -16.18 21.67
C LEU A 711 -15.61 -15.61 22.86
N PRO A 712 -16.19 -14.66 23.62
CA PRO A 712 -15.49 -14.01 24.72
C PRO A 712 -14.96 -15.01 25.75
N SER A 713 -13.68 -14.91 26.07
CA SER A 713 -12.99 -15.84 26.97
C SER A 713 -12.19 -15.14 28.07
N PRO A 714 -12.78 -14.18 28.82
CA PRO A 714 -12.02 -13.39 29.77
C PRO A 714 -11.46 -14.27 30.91
N GLY A 715 -10.19 -14.07 31.22
CA GLY A 715 -9.43 -14.71 32.27
C GLY A 715 -8.85 -16.07 31.91
N VAL A 716 -8.95 -16.50 30.66
CA VAL A 716 -8.41 -17.79 30.17
C VAL A 716 -7.70 -17.63 28.83
N ALA A 717 -6.99 -18.66 28.39
CA ALA A 717 -6.35 -18.64 27.08
C ALA A 717 -7.41 -18.54 25.97
N ASN A 718 -7.13 -17.68 24.99
CA ASN A 718 -7.98 -17.50 23.82
C ASN A 718 -8.17 -18.85 23.08
N PRO A 719 -9.41 -19.16 22.65
CA PRO A 719 -9.79 -20.49 22.12
C PRO A 719 -9.18 -20.80 20.76
#